data_AF-A0A383TDY6-F1
#
_entry.id   AF-A0A383TDY6-F1
#
_cell.length_a   1.000
_cell.length_b   1.000
_cell.length_c   1.000
_cell.angle_alpha   90.00
_cell.angle_beta   90.00
_cell.angle_gamma   90.00
#
_symmetry.space_group_name_H-M   'P 1'
#
loop_
_entity.id
_entity.type
_entity.pdbx_description
1 polymer ?
#
loop_
_entity_poly.entity_id
_entity_poly.type
_entity_poly.pdbx_seq_one_letter_code
_entity_poly.pdbx_strand_id
1 'polypeptide(L)'
;MRKVLRKVKSQWAVLGVMGATVVALGTMNIPQAVAAELNGVPVTETSLTTDTVFVKIVSTTAVDYDAIISRGTDGINTKPWGTEGFETIGYSADYLNAAVSVSQEQVADNGVTWALVSKNGQEIGWIAKGALTVQNYAKIVSETAVDYAAIISRGTDAINTAPWGAKGYQTIGSSAGYVGKTVDVTKEQVTDYGVTWALVSLNGKELGWIAKNALTVQNYAQITKETVVDYPAIISRGTDAINTAPWGARGYQTIGSSADYVGKTVDVTKEQVTDYGVTWALVSLDGKEIGWIAKNALSVQTYAQITKETAVDYPATISRGTDAINTAPWGARGYQTIGTSAEYVGKTVDVTKEQVTDYGVTWAQISLNGKMLGWIAKDALDSQKTYAKIVTETGVYYPATITRGTDAINTAPWGVRGYQTIGSSAGYVGKTVDVTKEQVTDYGVTWSQISMNGEVLGWIAKDALNIKQYEQDSSETYVEYPAIIRRGTDAINTAPWGTVGFQTIGSSATYIGKRVDVTREKVTDDGVTWALVYLDYMKLGWIAKDALEEGKYVQVLSSTEVAYDAIVTRGTDGINDQPWGTNGFVTLGTSADYLDSLVNVVREEVTDNGVTWVLMYKDAHPIGWVDKTALTVKVYEGDQINRVSLSEVQTMVDDISPYFETGISYDHAHIMITGDYMDIYDNYNNNYMWNDYDSSVNQLINAIDERGWDGIVTGYWNAFEIYIPINQ
;
A
#
# COMPACT_ATOMS: atom_id res chain seq x y z
N MET A 1 49.81 -71.16 38.12
CA MET A 1 49.47 -72.60 37.96
C MET A 1 49.46 -72.95 36.48
N ARG A 2 50.33 -73.87 36.07
CA ARG A 2 50.43 -74.43 34.72
C ARG A 2 49.26 -75.40 34.48
N LYS A 3 48.59 -75.32 33.32
CA LYS A 3 47.93 -76.48 32.71
C LYS A 3 48.17 -76.49 31.20
N VAL A 4 48.56 -77.68 30.76
CA VAL A 4 49.19 -78.05 29.49
C VAL A 4 48.12 -78.23 28.41
N LEU A 5 48.29 -77.57 27.27
CA LEU A 5 47.51 -77.79 26.04
C LEU A 5 48.18 -78.87 25.18
N ARG A 6 47.49 -79.99 24.95
CA ARG A 6 47.88 -81.00 23.96
C ARG A 6 47.53 -80.46 22.55
N LYS A 7 48.55 -80.33 21.71
CA LYS A 7 48.45 -80.18 20.26
C LYS A 7 48.07 -81.52 19.64
N VAL A 8 47.05 -81.52 18.77
CA VAL A 8 46.95 -82.48 17.66
C VAL A 8 46.71 -81.67 16.40
N LYS A 9 47.64 -81.77 15.45
CA LYS A 9 47.55 -81.23 14.10
C LYS A 9 46.65 -82.17 13.29
N SER A 10 45.62 -81.65 12.63
CA SER A 10 44.99 -82.36 11.50
C SER A 10 45.48 -81.75 10.20
N GLN A 11 46.02 -82.63 9.35
CA GLN A 11 46.48 -82.36 8.00
C GLN A 11 45.29 -82.32 7.05
N TRP A 12 45.44 -81.52 6.01
CA TRP A 12 44.54 -81.45 4.87
C TRP A 12 44.62 -82.74 4.06
N ALA A 13 43.46 -83.29 3.70
CA ALA A 13 43.35 -84.31 2.65
C ALA A 13 42.12 -84.00 1.81
N VAL A 14 42.38 -83.69 0.54
CA VAL A 14 41.43 -83.61 -0.57
C VAL A 14 41.05 -85.03 -0.98
N LEU A 15 39.76 -85.32 -1.09
CA LEU A 15 39.18 -86.42 -1.88
C LEU A 15 37.77 -85.97 -2.27
N GLY A 16 37.33 -86.01 -3.52
CA GLY A 16 37.61 -87.04 -4.51
C GLY A 16 36.29 -87.79 -4.72
N VAL A 17 35.60 -87.41 -5.79
CA VAL A 17 34.27 -87.85 -6.21
C VAL A 17 34.26 -89.35 -6.58
N MET A 18 33.09 -89.98 -6.43
CA MET A 18 32.62 -91.28 -6.94
C MET A 18 32.76 -92.50 -6.00
N GLY A 19 31.60 -93.02 -5.62
CA GLY A 19 31.40 -94.38 -5.14
C GLY A 19 29.99 -94.82 -5.54
N ALA A 20 29.89 -95.50 -6.68
CA ALA A 20 28.67 -96.15 -7.14
C ALA A 20 28.42 -97.42 -6.29
N THR A 21 27.23 -97.53 -5.71
CA THR A 21 26.80 -98.78 -5.06
C THR A 21 26.19 -99.69 -6.12
N VAL A 22 26.90 -100.77 -6.42
CA VAL A 22 26.42 -101.92 -7.21
C VAL A 22 25.34 -102.64 -6.39
N VAL A 23 24.13 -102.77 -6.95
CA VAL A 23 23.13 -103.72 -6.47
C VAL A 23 23.06 -104.86 -7.47
N ALA A 24 23.25 -106.07 -6.96
CA ALA A 24 23.28 -107.32 -7.70
C ALA A 24 21.93 -107.64 -8.37
N LEU A 25 21.99 -108.03 -9.64
CA LEU A 25 20.87 -108.59 -10.40
C LEU A 25 20.53 -109.99 -9.87
N GLY A 26 19.38 -110.12 -9.22
CA GLY A 26 18.69 -111.40 -9.06
C GLY A 26 17.68 -111.57 -10.20
N THR A 27 17.94 -112.50 -11.12
CA THR A 27 17.01 -112.88 -12.18
C THR A 27 15.86 -113.71 -11.59
N MET A 28 14.61 -113.27 -11.78
CA MET A 28 13.43 -114.11 -11.56
C MET A 28 12.58 -114.13 -12.82
N ASN A 29 12.30 -115.35 -13.30
CA ASN A 29 11.53 -115.68 -14.50
C ASN A 29 10.07 -115.21 -14.40
N ILE A 30 9.53 -114.63 -15.48
CA ILE A 30 8.10 -114.48 -15.72
C ILE A 30 7.77 -115.19 -17.05
N PRO A 31 6.80 -116.12 -17.10
CA PRO A 31 6.46 -116.82 -18.34
C PRO A 31 5.71 -115.93 -19.33
N GLN A 32 6.21 -115.94 -20.56
CA GLN A 32 5.60 -115.42 -21.78
C GLN A 32 4.65 -116.49 -22.33
N ALA A 33 3.35 -116.20 -22.49
CA ALA A 33 2.43 -117.07 -23.20
C ALA A 33 2.16 -116.47 -24.59
N VAL A 34 2.70 -117.12 -25.62
CA VAL A 34 2.36 -116.89 -27.03
C VAL A 34 1.48 -118.05 -27.48
N ALA A 35 0.43 -117.70 -28.23
CA ALA A 35 -0.64 -118.57 -28.69
C ALA A 35 -0.16 -119.71 -29.61
N ALA A 36 -0.83 -120.86 -29.50
CA ALA A 36 -0.76 -121.95 -30.46
C ALA A 36 -2.06 -121.99 -31.27
N GLU A 37 -1.92 -122.06 -32.58
CA GLU A 37 -2.99 -122.23 -33.56
C GLU A 37 -3.65 -123.62 -33.47
N LEU A 38 -4.97 -123.68 -33.65
CA LEU A 38 -5.68 -124.90 -34.04
C LEU A 38 -6.82 -124.56 -35.01
N ASN A 39 -6.79 -125.21 -36.17
CA ASN A 39 -7.72 -125.08 -37.28
C ASN A 39 -9.07 -125.77 -37.00
N GLY A 40 -10.16 -125.11 -37.44
CA GLY A 40 -11.27 -125.77 -38.13
C GLY A 40 -12.58 -126.05 -37.35
N VAL A 41 -13.67 -125.56 -37.96
CA VAL A 41 -15.11 -125.97 -37.92
C VAL A 41 -16.03 -124.79 -37.52
N PRO A 42 -17.16 -124.56 -38.25
CA PRO A 42 -17.57 -123.21 -38.63
C PRO A 42 -18.65 -122.59 -37.73
N VAL A 43 -18.66 -121.26 -37.85
CA VAL A 43 -19.55 -120.21 -37.37
C VAL A 43 -21.03 -120.59 -37.30
N THR A 44 -21.62 -120.39 -36.12
CA THR A 44 -23.02 -119.98 -35.96
C THR A 44 -23.03 -118.71 -35.12
N GLU A 45 -23.57 -117.63 -35.68
CA GLU A 45 -23.70 -116.34 -35.02
C GLU A 45 -24.47 -116.48 -33.70
N THR A 46 -23.83 -116.09 -32.62
CA THR A 46 -24.53 -115.72 -31.39
C THR A 46 -23.77 -114.54 -30.78
N SER A 47 -24.42 -113.39 -30.78
CA SER A 47 -23.95 -112.15 -30.20
C SER A 47 -23.56 -112.37 -28.73
N LEU A 48 -22.27 -112.24 -28.41
CA LEU A 48 -21.74 -112.18 -27.05
C LEU A 48 -20.85 -110.95 -26.95
N THR A 49 -21.37 -109.99 -26.19
CA THR A 49 -20.71 -108.76 -25.76
C THR A 49 -19.39 -109.08 -25.07
N THR A 50 -18.28 -108.58 -25.59
CA THR A 50 -17.01 -108.53 -24.87
C THR A 50 -17.15 -107.52 -23.72
N ASP A 51 -17.34 -108.00 -22.50
CA ASP A 51 -17.22 -107.18 -21.28
C ASP A 51 -15.76 -106.71 -21.17
N THR A 52 -15.49 -105.49 -21.63
CA THR A 52 -14.25 -104.77 -21.30
C THR A 52 -14.20 -104.55 -19.80
N VAL A 53 -13.27 -105.21 -19.12
CA VAL A 53 -13.04 -105.02 -17.68
C VAL A 53 -12.25 -103.72 -17.47
N PHE A 54 -12.94 -102.65 -17.03
CA PHE A 54 -12.31 -101.37 -16.68
C PHE A 54 -11.68 -101.43 -15.27
N VAL A 55 -10.57 -100.69 -15.12
CA VAL A 55 -9.95 -100.37 -13.82
C VAL A 55 -10.94 -99.56 -12.98
N LYS A 56 -11.10 -99.91 -11.69
CA LYS A 56 -11.96 -99.17 -10.77
C LYS A 56 -11.14 -98.29 -9.84
N ILE A 57 -11.66 -97.10 -9.52
CA ILE A 57 -11.05 -96.21 -8.52
C ILE A 57 -11.54 -96.63 -7.14
N VAL A 58 -10.59 -96.95 -6.25
CA VAL A 58 -10.86 -97.39 -4.87
C VAL A 58 -10.79 -96.25 -3.86
N SER A 59 -10.04 -95.19 -4.15
CA SER A 59 -10.04 -93.98 -3.33
C SER A 59 -9.64 -92.74 -4.11
N THR A 60 -10.13 -91.59 -3.65
CA THR A 60 -9.80 -90.27 -4.18
C THR A 60 -9.39 -89.36 -3.03
N THR A 61 -8.28 -88.64 -3.17
CA THR A 61 -7.73 -87.76 -2.13
C THR A 61 -7.33 -86.43 -2.75
N ALA A 62 -7.83 -85.32 -2.21
CA ALA A 62 -7.32 -83.99 -2.57
C ALA A 62 -5.93 -83.81 -1.95
N VAL A 63 -4.98 -83.33 -2.74
CA VAL A 63 -3.59 -83.08 -2.32
C VAL A 63 -3.14 -81.72 -2.85
N ASP A 64 -2.08 -81.16 -2.30
CA ASP A 64 -1.44 -79.96 -2.82
C ASP A 64 0.07 -80.07 -2.61
N TYR A 65 0.78 -80.43 -3.67
CA TYR A 65 2.24 -80.45 -3.67
C TYR A 65 2.80 -80.21 -5.08
N ASP A 66 4.04 -79.74 -5.12
CA ASP A 66 4.77 -79.63 -6.38
C ASP A 66 5.54 -80.93 -6.65
N ALA A 67 5.65 -81.30 -7.91
CA ALA A 67 6.47 -82.42 -8.33
C ALA A 67 7.19 -82.13 -9.65
N ILE A 68 8.23 -82.91 -9.92
CA ILE A 68 8.92 -82.92 -11.21
C ILE A 68 8.49 -84.17 -11.96
N ILE A 69 8.07 -84.02 -13.23
CA ILE A 69 7.87 -85.17 -14.11
C ILE A 69 9.24 -85.75 -14.43
N SER A 70 9.53 -86.91 -13.86
CA SER A 70 10.87 -87.52 -13.83
C SER A 70 11.02 -88.74 -14.75
N ARG A 71 9.90 -89.25 -15.27
CA ARG A 71 9.86 -90.38 -16.21
C ARG A 71 9.07 -90.00 -17.46
N GLY A 72 9.67 -90.22 -18.63
CA GLY A 72 9.15 -89.77 -19.94
C GLY A 72 8.30 -90.81 -20.70
N THR A 73 7.93 -91.92 -20.08
CA THR A 73 7.29 -93.06 -20.77
C THR A 73 5.80 -93.23 -20.42
N ASP A 74 5.22 -92.31 -19.67
CA ASP A 74 3.88 -92.45 -19.09
C ASP A 74 2.85 -91.66 -19.91
N GLY A 75 1.68 -92.25 -20.15
CA GLY A 75 0.56 -91.53 -20.76
C GLY A 75 -0.03 -90.50 -19.81
N ILE A 76 -0.39 -89.34 -20.33
CA ILE A 76 -1.20 -88.32 -19.66
C ILE A 76 -2.63 -88.44 -20.20
N ASN A 77 -3.59 -88.60 -19.30
CA ASN A 77 -4.93 -89.08 -19.64
C ASN A 77 -6.03 -88.16 -19.10
N THR A 78 -7.21 -88.16 -19.73
CA THR A 78 -8.40 -87.40 -19.26
C THR A 78 -8.94 -87.91 -17.91
N LYS A 79 -8.69 -89.18 -17.60
CA LYS A 79 -8.99 -89.89 -16.34
C LYS A 79 -7.86 -90.88 -16.05
N PRO A 80 -7.73 -91.43 -14.83
CA PRO A 80 -6.79 -92.53 -14.58
C PRO A 80 -6.83 -93.63 -15.66
N TRP A 81 -5.67 -94.04 -16.15
CA TRP A 81 -5.59 -94.96 -17.28
C TRP A 81 -6.29 -96.29 -16.98
N GLY A 82 -7.05 -96.78 -17.96
CA GLY A 82 -7.81 -98.02 -17.85
C GLY A 82 -9.19 -97.90 -17.21
N THR A 83 -9.58 -96.72 -16.71
CA THR A 83 -10.94 -96.46 -16.19
C THR A 83 -11.95 -96.21 -17.32
N GLU A 84 -13.25 -96.38 -17.06
CA GLU A 84 -14.25 -96.18 -18.11
C GLU A 84 -14.24 -94.75 -18.68
N GLY A 85 -14.09 -94.65 -20.01
CA GLY A 85 -14.05 -93.39 -20.75
C GLY A 85 -12.78 -92.56 -20.55
N PHE A 86 -11.65 -93.19 -20.22
CA PHE A 86 -10.35 -92.52 -20.28
C PHE A 86 -9.87 -92.37 -21.73
N GLU A 87 -9.17 -91.27 -22.02
CA GLU A 87 -8.45 -91.05 -23.28
C GLU A 87 -7.03 -90.59 -22.96
N THR A 88 -6.03 -91.15 -23.66
CA THR A 88 -4.66 -90.65 -23.59
C THR A 88 -4.52 -89.42 -24.49
N ILE A 89 -4.28 -88.27 -23.87
CA ILE A 89 -4.26 -86.95 -24.53
C ILE A 89 -2.84 -86.41 -24.71
N GLY A 90 -1.84 -87.09 -24.18
CA GLY A 90 -0.43 -86.76 -24.36
C GLY A 90 0.49 -87.75 -23.65
N TYR A 91 1.79 -87.49 -23.67
CA TYR A 91 2.80 -88.31 -22.99
C TYR A 91 3.70 -87.45 -22.11
N SER A 92 4.21 -88.05 -21.04
CA SER A 92 5.06 -87.38 -20.06
C SER A 92 6.42 -86.94 -20.63
N ALA A 93 6.85 -87.47 -21.78
CA ALA A 93 8.03 -87.03 -22.53
C ALA A 93 7.98 -85.52 -22.84
N ASP A 94 6.81 -84.99 -23.21
CA ASP A 94 6.62 -83.58 -23.58
C ASP A 94 6.78 -82.63 -22.38
N TYR A 95 6.76 -83.20 -21.17
CA TYR A 95 6.86 -82.49 -19.90
C TYR A 95 8.02 -82.98 -19.04
N LEU A 96 8.97 -83.72 -19.61
CA LEU A 96 10.09 -84.28 -18.85
C LEU A 96 10.90 -83.16 -18.18
N ASN A 97 11.19 -83.34 -16.90
CA ASN A 97 11.83 -82.37 -16.00
C ASN A 97 11.02 -81.09 -15.72
N ALA A 98 9.77 -81.00 -16.18
CA ALA A 98 8.91 -79.88 -15.86
C ALA A 98 8.40 -79.95 -14.42
N ALA A 99 8.34 -78.79 -13.76
CA ALA A 99 7.62 -78.63 -12.51
C ALA A 99 6.12 -78.56 -12.76
N VAL A 100 5.37 -79.35 -12.01
CA VAL A 100 3.91 -79.44 -12.03
C VAL A 100 3.36 -79.37 -10.62
N SER A 101 2.15 -78.84 -10.46
CA SER A 101 1.39 -78.94 -9.22
C SER A 101 0.44 -80.13 -9.29
N VAL A 102 0.30 -80.87 -8.20
CA VAL A 102 -0.64 -81.98 -8.06
C VAL A 102 -1.78 -81.56 -7.14
N SER A 103 -3.02 -81.65 -7.63
CA SER A 103 -4.23 -81.25 -6.89
C SER A 103 -5.04 -82.43 -6.35
N GLN A 104 -4.84 -83.62 -6.91
CA GLN A 104 -5.63 -84.79 -6.58
C GLN A 104 -4.87 -86.09 -6.84
N GLU A 105 -5.11 -87.08 -6.00
CA GLU A 105 -4.65 -88.46 -6.19
C GLU A 105 -5.84 -89.42 -6.23
N GLN A 106 -5.78 -90.41 -7.11
CA GLN A 106 -6.73 -91.51 -7.19
C GLN A 106 -6.00 -92.84 -7.15
N VAL A 107 -6.41 -93.73 -6.26
CA VAL A 107 -5.86 -95.09 -6.19
C VAL A 107 -6.80 -96.00 -6.97
N ALA A 108 -6.24 -96.75 -7.91
CA ALA A 108 -6.95 -97.76 -8.68
C ALA A 108 -6.92 -99.14 -7.98
N ASP A 109 -7.86 -100.02 -8.32
CA ASP A 109 -7.96 -101.40 -7.81
C ASP A 109 -6.77 -102.28 -8.21
N ASN A 110 -6.01 -101.87 -9.23
CA ASN A 110 -4.72 -102.46 -9.60
C ASN A 110 -3.53 -101.95 -8.77
N GLY A 111 -3.76 -101.07 -7.79
CA GLY A 111 -2.75 -100.53 -6.88
C GLY A 111 -1.96 -99.32 -7.41
N VAL A 112 -2.20 -98.87 -8.65
CA VAL A 112 -1.54 -97.68 -9.19
C VAL A 112 -2.21 -96.42 -8.64
N THR A 113 -1.42 -95.50 -8.09
CA THR A 113 -1.87 -94.15 -7.75
C THR A 113 -1.68 -93.24 -8.97
N TRP A 114 -2.76 -92.58 -9.37
CA TRP A 114 -2.80 -91.56 -10.41
C TRP A 114 -2.85 -90.18 -9.79
N ALA A 115 -2.11 -89.24 -10.34
CA ALA A 115 -2.02 -87.86 -9.88
C ALA A 115 -2.57 -86.94 -10.97
N LEU A 116 -3.48 -86.04 -10.60
CA LEU A 116 -3.96 -84.98 -11.47
C LEU A 116 -2.95 -83.84 -11.45
N VAL A 117 -2.29 -83.63 -12.59
CA VAL A 117 -1.20 -82.66 -12.72
C VAL A 117 -1.64 -81.42 -13.50
N SER A 118 -1.13 -80.27 -13.06
CA SER A 118 -1.26 -78.99 -13.76
C SER A 118 0.12 -78.37 -13.99
N LYS A 119 0.32 -77.77 -15.16
CA LYS A 119 1.52 -76.98 -15.49
C LYS A 119 1.11 -75.52 -15.65
N ASN A 120 1.78 -74.63 -14.91
CA ASN A 120 1.46 -73.19 -14.91
C ASN A 120 -0.02 -72.88 -14.64
N GLY A 121 -0.66 -73.66 -13.75
CA GLY A 121 -2.08 -73.51 -13.39
C GLY A 121 -3.08 -74.14 -14.38
N GLN A 122 -2.63 -74.63 -15.54
CA GLN A 122 -3.47 -75.36 -16.47
C GLN A 122 -3.37 -76.86 -16.22
N GLU A 123 -4.50 -77.52 -16.00
CA GLU A 123 -4.58 -78.98 -15.91
C GLU A 123 -4.13 -79.61 -17.22
N ILE A 124 -3.18 -80.54 -17.15
CA ILE A 124 -2.68 -81.28 -18.31
C ILE A 124 -3.19 -82.73 -18.33
N GLY A 125 -3.65 -83.28 -17.19
CA GLY A 125 -4.34 -84.56 -17.10
C GLY A 125 -3.84 -85.46 -15.96
N TRP A 126 -4.29 -86.72 -15.96
CA TRP A 126 -3.90 -87.75 -14.99
C TRP A 126 -2.68 -88.53 -15.47
N ILE A 127 -1.65 -88.62 -14.62
CA ILE A 127 -0.42 -89.39 -14.83
C ILE A 127 -0.18 -90.34 -13.66
N ALA A 128 0.51 -91.46 -13.88
CA ALA A 128 0.92 -92.34 -12.78
C ALA A 128 1.83 -91.57 -11.80
N LYS A 129 1.52 -91.58 -10.51
CA LYS A 129 2.30 -90.90 -9.46
C LYS A 129 3.76 -91.32 -9.45
N GLY A 130 4.04 -92.58 -9.80
CA GLY A 130 5.41 -93.09 -9.94
C GLY A 130 6.25 -92.44 -11.04
N ALA A 131 5.65 -91.63 -11.92
CA ALA A 131 6.36 -90.80 -12.89
C ALA A 131 6.81 -89.45 -12.30
N LEU A 132 6.34 -89.12 -11.09
CA LEU A 132 6.56 -87.85 -10.41
C LEU A 132 7.61 -87.99 -9.30
N THR A 133 8.50 -87.00 -9.20
CA THR A 133 9.37 -86.79 -8.03
C THR A 133 8.82 -85.63 -7.21
N VAL A 134 8.17 -85.94 -6.09
CA VAL A 134 7.57 -84.97 -5.17
C VAL A 134 8.64 -84.03 -4.58
N GLN A 135 8.40 -82.73 -4.61
CA GLN A 135 9.25 -81.73 -3.99
C GLN A 135 8.84 -81.51 -2.53
N ASN A 136 9.78 -81.70 -1.60
CA ASN A 136 9.56 -81.46 -0.18
C ASN A 136 10.19 -80.13 0.22
N TYR A 137 9.37 -79.22 0.75
CA TYR A 137 9.82 -77.94 1.29
C TYR A 137 9.69 -77.93 2.81
N ALA A 138 10.57 -77.20 3.48
CA ALA A 138 10.41 -76.88 4.89
C ALA A 138 9.13 -76.08 5.12
N LYS A 139 8.34 -76.48 6.11
CA LYS A 139 7.11 -75.78 6.47
C LYS A 139 7.42 -74.64 7.45
N ILE A 140 6.75 -73.51 7.27
CA ILE A 140 6.74 -72.44 8.28
C ILE A 140 5.71 -72.81 9.34
N VAL A 141 6.15 -73.00 10.57
CA VAL A 141 5.29 -73.40 11.70
C VAL A 141 4.82 -72.21 12.54
N SER A 142 5.50 -71.07 12.45
CA SER A 142 5.04 -69.80 13.02
C SER A 142 5.62 -68.60 12.28
N GLU A 143 4.89 -67.49 12.29
CA GLU A 143 5.35 -66.16 11.87
C GLU A 143 5.00 -65.16 12.98
N THR A 144 5.90 -64.25 13.29
CA THR A 144 5.70 -63.20 14.30
C THR A 144 6.24 -61.88 13.79
N ALA A 145 5.41 -60.84 13.81
CA ALA A 145 5.85 -59.48 13.56
C ALA A 145 6.67 -58.99 14.77
N VAL A 146 7.83 -58.40 14.51
CA VAL A 146 8.76 -57.89 15.53
C VAL A 146 9.25 -56.51 15.09
N ASP A 147 9.75 -55.70 16.02
CA ASP A 147 10.48 -54.47 15.71
C ASP A 147 11.63 -54.35 16.69
N TYR A 148 12.82 -54.72 16.23
CA TYR A 148 14.05 -54.49 16.96
C TYR A 148 15.21 -54.31 15.98
N ALA A 149 16.26 -53.63 16.44
CA ALA A 149 17.50 -53.58 15.69
C ALA A 149 18.44 -54.70 16.17
N ALA A 150 19.24 -55.24 15.27
CA ALA A 150 20.27 -56.22 15.61
C ALA A 150 21.54 -55.99 14.80
N ILE A 151 22.68 -56.36 15.36
CA ILE A 151 23.95 -56.37 14.63
C ILE A 151 24.12 -57.73 13.96
N ILE A 152 24.45 -57.75 12.66
CA ILE A 152 24.88 -58.98 12.01
C ILE A 152 26.26 -59.35 12.56
N SER A 153 26.31 -60.41 13.38
CA SER A 153 27.52 -60.81 14.12
C SER A 153 28.25 -61.98 13.48
N ARG A 154 27.60 -62.72 12.57
CA ARG A 154 28.21 -63.85 11.84
C ARG A 154 28.21 -63.60 10.34
N GLY A 155 29.37 -63.80 9.71
CA GLY A 155 29.58 -63.62 8.25
C GLY A 155 29.43 -64.89 7.42
N THR A 156 28.97 -65.99 8.03
CA THR A 156 28.94 -67.33 7.42
C THR A 156 27.58 -67.73 6.88
N ASP A 157 26.58 -66.86 6.99
CA ASP A 157 25.18 -67.20 6.84
C ASP A 157 24.63 -66.64 5.53
N ALA A 158 23.72 -67.40 4.92
CA ALA A 158 23.05 -66.98 3.68
C ALA A 158 21.90 -66.02 4.00
N ILE A 159 21.71 -65.04 3.12
CA ILE A 159 20.53 -64.19 3.07
C ILE A 159 19.67 -64.66 1.90
N ASN A 160 18.40 -64.96 2.18
CA ASN A 160 17.49 -65.63 1.25
C ASN A 160 16.19 -64.84 1.02
N THR A 161 15.48 -65.11 -0.07
CA THR A 161 14.14 -64.53 -0.33
C THR A 161 13.04 -65.06 0.60
N ALA A 162 13.25 -66.24 1.18
CA ALA A 162 12.42 -66.91 2.19
C ALA A 162 13.32 -67.74 3.11
N PRO A 163 12.86 -68.21 4.29
CA PRO A 163 13.62 -69.14 5.11
C PRO A 163 14.21 -70.30 4.30
N TRP A 164 15.43 -70.71 4.61
CA TRP A 164 16.11 -71.74 3.83
C TRP A 164 15.30 -73.04 3.80
N GLY A 165 15.14 -73.60 2.60
CA GLY A 165 14.37 -74.81 2.36
C GLY A 165 12.85 -74.60 2.23
N ALA A 166 12.31 -73.41 2.51
CA ALA A 166 10.89 -73.11 2.31
C ALA A 166 10.54 -72.97 0.82
N LYS A 167 9.26 -73.17 0.45
CA LYS A 167 8.81 -73.05 -0.94
C LYS A 167 9.15 -71.66 -1.49
N GLY A 168 9.84 -71.62 -2.65
CA GLY A 168 10.24 -70.38 -3.31
C GLY A 168 11.49 -69.70 -2.77
N TYR A 169 12.23 -70.32 -1.83
CA TYR A 169 13.48 -69.73 -1.35
C TYR A 169 14.55 -69.67 -2.46
N GLN A 170 15.28 -68.56 -2.50
CA GLN A 170 16.47 -68.36 -3.32
C GLN A 170 17.52 -67.63 -2.48
N THR A 171 18.78 -68.05 -2.56
CA THR A 171 19.88 -67.34 -1.91
C THR A 171 20.26 -66.12 -2.74
N ILE A 172 20.15 -64.95 -2.12
CA ILE A 172 20.38 -63.65 -2.76
C ILE A 172 21.68 -62.99 -2.31
N GLY A 173 22.31 -63.47 -1.24
CA GLY A 173 23.62 -62.99 -0.82
C GLY A 173 24.18 -63.68 0.41
N SER A 174 25.38 -63.23 0.81
CA SER A 174 26.06 -63.66 2.04
C SER A 174 26.03 -62.55 3.08
N SER A 175 25.90 -62.93 4.36
CA SER A 175 25.97 -62.00 5.49
C SER A 175 27.36 -61.38 5.69
N ALA A 176 28.43 -61.91 5.07
CA ALA A 176 29.79 -61.41 5.19
C ALA A 176 29.93 -59.90 4.89
N GLY A 177 29.22 -59.40 3.86
CA GLY A 177 29.24 -57.98 3.47
C GLY A 177 28.50 -57.03 4.44
N TYR A 178 27.87 -57.59 5.48
CA TYR A 178 27.04 -56.86 6.43
C TYR A 178 27.46 -57.06 7.89
N VAL A 179 28.52 -57.83 8.16
CA VAL A 179 29.03 -58.05 9.52
C VAL A 179 29.35 -56.71 10.19
N GLY A 180 28.91 -56.55 11.44
CA GLY A 180 29.06 -55.33 12.23
C GLY A 180 28.06 -54.23 11.91
N LYS A 181 27.24 -54.37 10.86
CA LYS A 181 26.17 -53.41 10.56
C LYS A 181 24.94 -53.71 11.40
N THR A 182 24.29 -52.65 11.86
CA THR A 182 22.98 -52.71 12.51
C THR A 182 21.89 -52.78 11.44
N VAL A 183 21.03 -53.78 11.53
CA VAL A 183 19.87 -54.00 10.68
C VAL A 183 18.59 -53.94 11.49
N ASP A 184 17.50 -53.56 10.85
CA ASP A 184 16.17 -53.59 11.44
C ASP A 184 15.50 -54.92 11.12
N VAL A 185 14.91 -55.55 12.13
CA VAL A 185 14.21 -56.83 12.02
C VAL A 185 12.71 -56.59 12.16
N THR A 186 11.94 -56.99 11.15
CA THR A 186 10.49 -56.72 11.08
C THR A 186 9.63 -57.98 11.24
N LYS A 187 10.19 -59.16 10.97
CA LYS A 187 9.49 -60.44 11.09
C LYS A 187 10.44 -61.55 11.52
N GLU A 188 9.87 -62.52 12.22
CA GLU A 188 10.48 -63.81 12.49
C GLU A 188 9.60 -64.94 11.98
N GLN A 189 10.20 -65.96 11.37
CA GLN A 189 9.54 -67.19 10.96
C GLN A 189 10.28 -68.39 11.54
N VAL A 190 9.55 -69.40 12.03
CA VAL A 190 10.14 -70.64 12.51
C VAL A 190 9.83 -71.75 11.49
N THR A 191 10.85 -72.50 11.09
CA THR A 191 10.68 -73.68 10.22
C THR A 191 10.38 -74.94 11.03
N ASP A 192 9.80 -75.96 10.41
CA ASP A 192 9.53 -77.27 11.00
C ASP A 192 10.76 -78.01 11.53
N TYR A 193 11.96 -77.67 11.04
CA TYR A 193 13.24 -78.15 11.56
C TYR A 193 13.81 -77.28 12.71
N GLY A 194 13.05 -76.30 13.22
CA GLY A 194 13.31 -75.60 14.47
C GLY A 194 14.20 -74.36 14.39
N VAL A 195 14.54 -73.85 13.20
CA VAL A 195 15.35 -72.64 13.05
C VAL A 195 14.45 -71.41 12.92
N THR A 196 14.75 -70.38 13.70
CA THR A 196 14.14 -69.06 13.54
C THR A 196 14.91 -68.24 12.51
N TRP A 197 14.20 -67.76 11.50
CA TRP A 197 14.68 -66.85 10.48
C TRP A 197 14.13 -65.46 10.75
N ALA A 198 14.96 -64.44 10.55
CA ALA A 198 14.64 -63.04 10.75
C ALA A 198 14.67 -62.31 9.41
N LEU A 199 13.62 -61.56 9.09
CA LEU A 199 13.58 -60.68 7.92
C LEU A 199 14.29 -59.38 8.26
N VAL A 200 15.41 -59.11 7.61
CA VAL A 200 16.28 -57.98 7.95
C VAL A 200 16.31 -56.94 6.84
N SER A 201 16.41 -55.68 7.24
CA SER A 201 16.58 -54.53 6.35
C SER A 201 17.72 -53.64 6.83
N LEU A 202 18.40 -52.98 5.89
CA LEU A 202 19.47 -52.02 6.17
C LEU A 202 19.12 -50.71 5.49
N ASN A 203 19.01 -49.63 6.28
CA ASN A 203 18.63 -48.30 5.80
C ASN A 203 17.30 -48.32 5.01
N GLY A 204 16.30 -49.05 5.52
CA GLY A 204 14.98 -49.18 4.89
C GLY A 204 14.94 -50.11 3.66
N LYS A 205 16.08 -50.63 3.19
CA LYS A 205 16.12 -51.63 2.11
C LYS A 205 16.10 -53.03 2.70
N GLU A 206 15.09 -53.81 2.37
CA GLU A 206 15.03 -55.24 2.71
C GLU A 206 16.23 -55.97 2.10
N LEU A 207 16.94 -56.72 2.94
CA LEU A 207 18.03 -57.58 2.51
C LEU A 207 17.57 -59.02 2.30
N GLY A 208 16.62 -59.49 3.11
CA GLY A 208 16.05 -60.85 3.05
C GLY A 208 16.04 -61.56 4.41
N TRP A 209 15.76 -62.86 4.38
CA TRP A 209 15.73 -63.73 5.56
C TRP A 209 17.12 -64.29 5.88
N ILE A 210 17.54 -64.15 7.14
CA ILE A 210 18.77 -64.72 7.68
C ILE A 210 18.46 -65.50 8.97
N ALA A 211 19.25 -66.51 9.31
CA ALA A 211 19.09 -67.22 10.58
C ALA A 211 19.26 -66.22 11.75
N LYS A 212 18.32 -66.23 12.71
CA LYS A 212 18.32 -65.31 13.87
C LYS A 212 19.60 -65.42 14.71
N ASN A 213 20.23 -66.59 14.75
CA ASN A 213 21.50 -66.81 15.45
C ASN A 213 22.71 -66.14 14.78
N ALA A 214 22.56 -65.55 13.59
CA ALA A 214 23.55 -64.68 12.96
C ALA A 214 23.44 -63.22 13.42
N LEU A 215 22.44 -62.92 14.26
CA LEU A 215 22.10 -61.59 14.75
C LEU A 215 22.38 -61.47 16.25
N THR A 216 22.81 -60.28 16.67
CA THR A 216 22.91 -59.87 18.07
C THR A 216 21.97 -58.71 18.31
N VAL A 217 20.82 -59.00 18.93
CA VAL A 217 19.77 -58.03 19.25
C VAL A 217 20.35 -56.86 20.05
N GLN A 218 20.04 -55.63 19.63
CA GLN A 218 20.39 -54.42 20.35
C GLN A 218 19.27 -54.04 21.31
N ASN A 219 19.62 -53.83 22.58
CA ASN A 219 18.69 -53.33 23.58
C ASN A 219 18.91 -51.83 23.73
N TYR A 220 17.94 -51.04 23.32
CA TYR A 220 17.91 -49.59 23.55
C TYR A 220 17.02 -49.26 24.74
N ALA A 221 17.37 -48.20 25.45
CA ALA A 221 16.48 -47.60 26.43
C ALA A 221 15.18 -47.15 25.75
N GLN A 222 14.05 -47.47 26.36
CA GLN A 222 12.74 -47.09 25.86
C GLN A 222 12.36 -45.70 26.35
N ILE A 223 11.74 -44.90 25.47
CA ILE A 223 11.13 -43.63 25.87
C ILE A 223 9.73 -43.93 26.41
N THR A 224 9.52 -43.69 27.70
CA THR A 224 8.26 -43.99 28.40
C THR A 224 7.30 -42.79 28.42
N LYS A 225 7.83 -41.58 28.26
CA LYS A 225 7.05 -40.34 28.22
C LYS A 225 7.79 -39.27 27.41
N GLU A 226 7.04 -38.50 26.62
CA GLU A 226 7.50 -37.25 25.99
C GLU A 226 6.59 -36.11 26.45
N THR A 227 7.15 -34.91 26.66
CA THR A 227 6.40 -33.71 27.03
C THR A 227 7.00 -32.51 26.31
N VAL A 228 6.17 -31.76 25.59
CA VAL A 228 6.55 -30.47 25.03
C VAL A 228 6.54 -29.44 26.17
N VAL A 229 7.62 -28.69 26.30
CA VAL A 229 7.82 -27.68 27.34
C VAL A 229 8.37 -26.40 26.70
N ASP A 230 8.26 -25.27 27.39
CA ASP A 230 8.95 -24.04 27.01
C ASP A 230 9.37 -23.33 28.29
N TYR A 231 10.64 -23.48 28.64
CA TYR A 231 11.24 -22.72 29.71
C TYR A 231 12.74 -22.58 29.45
N PRO A 232 13.36 -21.47 29.86
CA PRO A 232 14.80 -21.38 29.84
C PRO A 232 15.41 -22.02 31.10
N ALA A 233 16.62 -22.52 30.94
CA ALA A 233 17.41 -23.08 32.02
C ALA A 233 18.88 -22.71 31.85
N ILE A 234 19.63 -22.66 32.94
CA ILE A 234 21.08 -22.51 32.91
C ILE A 234 21.70 -23.89 32.91
N ILE A 235 22.65 -24.16 32.01
CA ILE A 235 23.48 -25.38 32.11
C ILE A 235 24.41 -25.20 33.31
N SER A 236 24.12 -25.90 34.40
CA SER A 236 24.80 -25.72 35.69
C SER A 236 25.86 -26.78 35.96
N ARG A 237 25.80 -27.93 35.28
CA ARG A 237 26.74 -29.04 35.45
C ARG A 237 27.52 -29.32 34.16
N GLY A 238 28.85 -29.31 34.25
CA GLY A 238 29.77 -29.46 33.11
C GLY A 238 30.25 -30.90 32.83
N THR A 239 29.62 -31.92 33.42
CA THR A 239 30.09 -33.32 33.35
C THR A 239 29.19 -34.20 32.49
N ASP A 240 28.25 -33.62 31.75
CA ASP A 240 27.21 -34.35 31.04
C ASP A 240 27.49 -34.39 29.55
N ALA A 241 27.06 -35.48 28.91
CA ALA A 241 27.06 -35.61 27.47
C ALA A 241 25.84 -34.91 26.87
N ILE A 242 26.05 -34.27 25.71
CA ILE A 242 24.99 -33.79 24.84
C ILE A 242 24.87 -34.78 23.68
N ASN A 243 23.67 -35.28 23.43
CA ASN A 243 23.41 -36.39 22.51
C ASN A 243 22.37 -36.02 21.44
N THR A 244 22.35 -36.74 20.32
CA THR A 244 21.30 -36.60 19.28
C THR A 244 19.91 -37.11 19.71
N ALA A 245 19.87 -37.98 20.72
CA ALA A 245 18.68 -38.52 21.37
C ALA A 245 19.02 -38.81 22.84
N PRO A 246 18.05 -39.06 23.75
CA PRO A 246 18.35 -39.50 25.10
C PRO A 246 19.38 -40.64 25.14
N TRP A 247 20.32 -40.59 26.09
CA TRP A 247 21.39 -41.58 26.14
C TRP A 247 20.84 -43.01 26.23
N GLY A 248 21.38 -43.90 25.39
CA GLY A 248 20.94 -45.28 25.30
C GLY A 248 19.67 -45.52 24.47
N ALA A 249 18.93 -44.47 24.07
CA ALA A 249 17.77 -44.61 23.18
C ALA A 249 18.20 -44.89 21.73
N ARG A 250 17.31 -45.46 20.91
CA ARG A 250 17.60 -45.79 19.51
C ARG A 250 18.04 -44.52 18.76
N GLY A 251 19.20 -44.58 18.09
CA GLY A 251 19.75 -43.46 17.32
C GLY A 251 20.57 -42.43 18.11
N TYR A 252 20.80 -42.64 19.40
CA TYR A 252 21.65 -41.73 20.18
C TYR A 252 23.11 -41.77 19.69
N GLN A 253 23.71 -40.59 19.61
CA GLN A 253 25.12 -40.36 19.40
C GLN A 253 25.54 -39.19 20.29
N THR A 254 26.67 -39.33 21.00
CA THR A 254 27.24 -38.22 21.76
C THR A 254 27.91 -37.24 20.81
N ILE A 255 27.43 -36.00 20.80
CA ILE A 255 27.84 -34.95 19.86
C ILE A 255 28.52 -33.75 20.55
N GLY A 256 28.53 -33.72 21.88
CA GLY A 256 29.22 -32.67 22.63
C GLY A 256 29.25 -32.92 24.12
N SER A 257 29.89 -32.01 24.85
CA SER A 257 29.93 -31.97 26.30
C SER A 257 29.21 -30.75 26.83
N SER A 258 28.52 -30.88 27.96
CA SER A 258 27.91 -29.74 28.65
C SER A 258 28.95 -28.74 29.18
N ALA A 259 30.21 -29.14 29.33
CA ALA A 259 31.33 -28.26 29.71
C ALA A 259 31.44 -27.01 28.82
N ASP A 260 31.17 -27.15 27.52
CA ASP A 260 31.27 -26.07 26.53
C ASP A 260 30.16 -25.00 26.68
N TYR A 261 29.17 -25.29 27.53
CA TYR A 261 27.96 -24.48 27.69
C TYR A 261 27.65 -24.12 29.15
N VAL A 262 28.52 -24.47 30.10
CA VAL A 262 28.30 -24.14 31.52
C VAL A 262 28.11 -22.64 31.71
N GLY A 263 27.08 -22.27 32.48
CA GLY A 263 26.71 -20.89 32.76
C GLY A 263 25.89 -20.21 31.66
N LYS A 264 25.72 -20.84 30.50
CA LYS A 264 24.85 -20.31 29.43
C LYS A 264 23.39 -20.64 29.72
N THR A 265 22.51 -19.70 29.39
CA THR A 265 21.06 -19.90 29.37
C THR A 265 20.67 -20.56 28.05
N VAL A 266 19.96 -21.67 28.13
CA VAL A 266 19.41 -22.42 26.99
C VAL A 266 17.89 -22.47 27.10
N ASP A 267 17.21 -22.55 25.97
CA ASP A 267 15.77 -22.84 25.93
C ASP A 267 15.55 -24.35 25.90
N VAL A 268 14.61 -24.83 26.70
CA VAL A 268 14.19 -26.23 26.73
C VAL A 268 12.84 -26.36 26.04
N THR A 269 12.78 -27.19 25.00
CA THR A 269 11.57 -27.33 24.16
C THR A 269 10.86 -28.67 24.31
N LYS A 270 11.58 -29.70 24.77
CA LYS A 270 11.04 -31.05 25.00
C LYS A 270 11.72 -31.73 26.17
N GLU A 271 10.97 -32.61 26.81
CA GLU A 271 11.47 -33.57 27.78
C GLU A 271 11.07 -34.99 27.39
N GLN A 272 11.99 -35.94 27.56
CA GLN A 272 11.75 -37.37 27.38
C GLN A 272 12.21 -38.13 28.62
N VAL A 273 11.42 -39.10 29.07
CA VAL A 273 11.77 -39.98 30.20
C VAL A 273 12.14 -41.35 29.66
N THR A 274 13.31 -41.84 30.04
CA THR A 274 13.74 -43.21 29.70
C THR A 274 13.19 -44.24 30.70
N ASP A 275 13.12 -45.50 30.31
CA ASP A 275 12.73 -46.64 31.16
C ASP A 275 13.59 -46.82 32.42
N TYR A 276 14.84 -46.35 32.40
CA TYR A 276 15.73 -46.28 33.57
C TYR A 276 15.53 -45.02 34.44
N GLY A 277 14.50 -44.22 34.15
CA GLY A 277 13.99 -43.16 35.04
C GLY A 277 14.66 -41.79 34.92
N VAL A 278 15.55 -41.56 33.95
CA VAL A 278 16.17 -40.25 33.73
C VAL A 278 15.34 -39.42 32.77
N THR A 279 15.10 -38.16 33.14
CA THR A 279 14.52 -37.16 32.25
C THR A 279 15.62 -36.48 31.46
N TRP A 280 15.50 -36.51 30.13
CA TRP A 280 16.35 -35.82 29.17
C TRP A 280 15.62 -34.60 28.64
N ALA A 281 16.32 -33.49 28.48
CA ALA A 281 15.82 -32.23 28.00
C ALA A 281 16.47 -31.89 26.65
N LEU A 282 15.65 -31.56 25.65
CA LEU A 282 16.12 -31.03 24.38
C LEU A 282 16.38 -29.54 24.53
N VAL A 283 17.64 -29.16 24.38
CA VAL A 283 18.11 -27.80 24.63
C VAL A 283 18.52 -27.09 23.34
N SER A 284 18.27 -25.79 23.29
CA SER A 284 18.69 -24.89 22.23
C SER A 284 19.41 -23.67 22.79
N LEU A 285 20.42 -23.19 22.08
CA LEU A 285 21.13 -21.96 22.40
C LEU A 285 21.01 -21.01 21.20
N ASP A 286 20.55 -19.78 21.43
CA ASP A 286 20.34 -18.76 20.39
C ASP A 286 19.46 -19.27 19.22
N GLY A 287 18.41 -20.02 19.55
CA GLY A 287 17.49 -20.63 18.57
C GLY A 287 18.04 -21.83 17.80
N LYS A 288 19.28 -22.26 18.08
CA LYS A 288 19.88 -23.46 17.49
C LYS A 288 19.82 -24.63 18.47
N GLU A 289 19.22 -25.74 18.04
CA GLU A 289 19.24 -26.99 18.80
C GLU A 289 20.68 -27.49 18.98
N ILE A 290 21.05 -27.77 20.23
CA ILE A 290 22.38 -28.32 20.57
C ILE A 290 22.31 -29.82 20.89
N GLY A 291 21.16 -30.32 21.35
CA GLY A 291 20.89 -31.75 21.56
C GLY A 291 20.16 -32.06 22.86
N TRP A 292 20.14 -33.34 23.24
CA TRP A 292 19.56 -33.85 24.47
C TRP A 292 20.60 -33.95 25.59
N ILE A 293 20.27 -33.39 26.75
CA ILE A 293 21.08 -33.45 27.97
C ILE A 293 20.22 -33.94 29.14
N ALA A 294 20.82 -34.58 30.15
CA ALA A 294 20.07 -34.95 31.35
C ALA A 294 19.52 -33.67 32.05
N LYS A 295 18.23 -33.66 32.39
CA LYS A 295 17.54 -32.49 32.98
C LYS A 295 18.19 -32.02 34.28
N ASN A 296 18.79 -32.93 35.04
CA ASN A 296 19.51 -32.61 36.27
C ASN A 296 20.85 -31.86 36.05
N ALA A 297 21.30 -31.72 34.80
CA ALA A 297 22.41 -30.82 34.43
C ALA A 297 21.94 -29.36 34.24
N LEU A 298 20.63 -29.12 34.32
CA LEU A 298 19.99 -27.83 34.12
C LEU A 298 19.49 -27.25 35.44
N SER A 299 19.61 -25.94 35.58
CA SER A 299 18.92 -25.14 36.60
C SER A 299 17.80 -24.36 35.91
N VAL A 300 16.57 -24.86 36.06
CA VAL A 300 15.37 -24.25 35.48
C VAL A 300 15.20 -22.84 36.02
N GLN A 301 15.06 -21.86 35.14
CA GLN A 301 14.75 -20.49 35.52
C GLN A 301 13.24 -20.34 35.68
N THR A 302 12.80 -19.99 36.89
CA THR A 302 11.40 -19.67 37.16
C THR A 302 11.19 -18.17 37.08
N TYR A 303 10.34 -17.72 36.17
CA TYR A 303 9.88 -16.34 36.12
C TYR A 303 8.45 -16.24 36.63
N ALA A 304 8.11 -15.09 37.19
CA ALA A 304 6.74 -14.73 37.46
C ALA A 304 5.93 -14.74 36.16
N GLN A 305 4.80 -15.44 36.18
CA GLN A 305 3.91 -15.51 35.03
C GLN A 305 3.01 -14.28 34.99
N ILE A 306 2.78 -13.73 33.80
CA ILE A 306 1.76 -12.70 33.59
C ILE A 306 0.41 -13.40 33.45
N THR A 307 -0.47 -13.24 34.45
CA THR A 307 -1.79 -13.88 34.48
C THR A 307 -2.86 -13.05 33.79
N LYS A 308 -2.64 -11.74 33.66
CA LYS A 308 -3.56 -10.80 32.99
C LYS A 308 -2.79 -9.61 32.44
N GLU A 309 -3.16 -9.15 31.24
CA GLU A 309 -2.76 -7.86 30.68
C GLU A 309 -4.02 -7.06 30.35
N THR A 310 -4.02 -5.76 30.65
CA THR A 310 -5.13 -4.84 30.35
C THR A 310 -4.56 -3.57 29.75
N ALA A 311 -5.02 -3.21 28.54
CA ALA A 311 -4.77 -1.88 27.99
C ALA A 311 -5.59 -0.85 28.76
N VAL A 312 -4.94 0.21 29.22
CA VAL A 312 -5.55 1.29 30.00
C VAL A 312 -5.10 2.63 29.43
N ASP A 313 -5.79 3.72 29.79
CA ASP A 313 -5.39 5.06 29.38
C ASP A 313 -5.83 6.07 30.45
N TYR A 314 -4.94 6.35 31.39
CA TYR A 314 -5.22 7.32 32.46
C TYR A 314 -3.92 7.97 32.97
N PRO A 315 -4.00 9.22 33.47
CA PRO A 315 -2.89 9.86 34.14
C PRO A 315 -2.77 9.37 35.59
N ALA A 316 -1.56 9.21 36.10
CA ALA A 316 -1.32 8.88 37.51
C ALA A 316 -0.16 9.69 38.08
N THR A 317 -0.21 10.01 39.37
CA THR A 317 0.91 10.70 40.03
C THR A 317 1.76 9.67 40.75
N ILE A 318 3.08 9.70 40.55
CA ILE A 318 3.98 8.84 41.32
C ILE A 318 4.06 9.36 42.75
N SER A 319 3.56 8.59 43.71
CA SER A 319 3.47 8.98 45.12
C SER A 319 4.56 8.34 45.99
N ARG A 320 5.17 7.23 45.54
CA ARG A 320 6.25 6.53 46.25
C ARG A 320 7.57 6.59 45.49
N GLY A 321 8.64 6.97 46.18
CA GLY A 321 10.00 7.12 45.61
C GLY A 321 10.91 5.90 45.77
N THR A 322 10.44 4.80 46.34
CA THR A 322 11.24 3.62 46.67
C THR A 322 11.04 2.44 45.72
N ASP A 323 10.20 2.60 44.69
CA ASP A 323 9.80 1.52 43.81
C ASP A 323 10.72 1.45 42.58
N ALA A 324 11.03 0.22 42.16
CA ALA A 324 11.84 -0.03 40.98
C ALA A 324 11.03 0.22 39.70
N ILE A 325 11.68 0.82 38.71
CA ILE A 325 11.18 0.91 37.34
C ILE A 325 11.93 -0.14 36.51
N ASN A 326 11.17 -1.04 35.87
CA ASN A 326 11.69 -2.23 35.20
C ASN A 326 11.33 -2.25 33.71
N THR A 327 12.03 -3.02 32.89
CA THR A 327 11.69 -3.25 31.47
C THR A 327 10.43 -4.11 31.27
N ALA A 328 10.10 -4.94 32.26
CA ALA A 328 8.90 -5.78 32.37
C ALA A 328 8.50 -5.85 33.86
N PRO A 329 7.31 -6.35 34.23
CA PRO A 329 6.97 -6.63 35.63
C PRO A 329 8.09 -7.37 36.35
N TRP A 330 8.36 -7.01 37.61
CA TRP A 330 9.46 -7.61 38.36
C TRP A 330 9.33 -9.13 38.42
N GLY A 331 10.43 -9.83 38.19
CA GLY A 331 10.46 -11.29 38.16
C GLY A 331 9.89 -11.92 36.88
N ALA A 332 9.24 -11.18 35.98
CA ALA A 332 8.76 -11.71 34.70
C ALA A 332 9.92 -11.96 33.72
N ARG A 333 9.71 -12.82 32.71
CA ARG A 333 10.75 -13.16 31.72
C ARG A 333 11.28 -11.88 31.05
N GLY A 334 12.60 -11.68 31.09
CA GLY A 334 13.26 -10.53 30.46
C GLY A 334 13.22 -9.22 31.27
N TYR A 335 12.73 -9.23 32.52
CA TYR A 335 12.78 -8.04 33.37
C TYR A 335 14.23 -7.63 33.68
N GLN A 336 14.47 -6.33 33.65
CA GLN A 336 15.69 -5.67 34.11
C GLN A 336 15.28 -4.40 34.84
N THR A 337 15.89 -4.14 36.00
CA THR A 337 15.70 -2.86 36.71
C THR A 337 16.52 -1.79 36.02
N ILE A 338 15.84 -0.74 35.54
CA ILE A 338 16.44 0.36 34.76
C ILE A 338 16.46 1.68 35.52
N GLY A 339 15.81 1.74 36.68
CA GLY A 339 15.86 2.91 37.56
C GLY A 339 14.96 2.76 38.78
N THR A 340 14.81 3.86 39.51
CA THR A 340 13.93 3.99 40.68
C THR A 340 12.96 5.14 40.48
N SER A 341 11.80 5.11 41.14
CA SER A 341 10.78 6.15 41.05
C SER A 341 11.14 7.47 41.76
N ALA A 342 12.25 7.52 42.53
CA ALA A 342 12.65 8.67 43.34
C ALA A 342 12.65 10.02 42.59
N GLU A 343 13.20 10.06 41.37
CA GLU A 343 13.30 11.28 40.55
C GLU A 343 11.98 11.71 39.90
N TYR A 344 10.95 10.86 40.03
CA TYR A 344 9.64 11.05 39.40
C TYR A 344 8.53 11.28 40.41
N VAL A 345 8.82 11.27 41.71
CA VAL A 345 7.84 11.56 42.76
C VAL A 345 7.19 12.93 42.52
N GLY A 346 5.86 12.97 42.61
CA GLY A 346 5.04 14.15 42.36
C GLY A 346 4.80 14.47 40.88
N LYS A 347 5.45 13.77 39.95
CA LYS A 347 5.20 13.94 38.50
C LYS A 347 3.99 13.10 38.09
N THR A 348 3.19 13.64 37.17
CA THR A 348 2.12 12.92 36.49
C THR A 348 2.69 12.15 35.31
N VAL A 349 2.42 10.85 35.25
CA VAL A 349 2.78 9.93 34.17
C VAL A 349 1.53 9.40 33.49
N ASP A 350 1.65 9.05 32.21
CA ASP A 350 0.59 8.36 31.50
C ASP A 350 0.74 6.85 31.73
N VAL A 351 -0.36 6.19 32.08
CA VAL A 351 -0.42 4.72 32.20
C VAL A 351 -1.14 4.15 31.00
N THR A 352 -0.47 3.26 30.28
CA THR A 352 -0.98 2.70 29.01
C THR A 352 -1.31 1.21 29.08
N LYS A 353 -0.72 0.49 30.05
CA LYS A 353 -0.96 -0.94 30.28
C LYS A 353 -0.86 -1.29 31.76
N GLU A 354 -1.60 -2.31 32.15
CA GLU A 354 -1.45 -3.00 33.42
C GLU A 354 -1.23 -4.49 33.19
N GLN A 355 -0.34 -5.09 33.98
CA GLN A 355 -0.08 -6.53 33.99
C GLN A 355 -0.15 -7.06 35.42
N VAL A 356 -0.79 -8.22 35.62
CA VAL A 356 -0.88 -8.89 36.92
C VAL A 356 0.05 -10.10 36.89
N THR A 357 0.92 -10.21 37.89
CA THR A 357 1.78 -11.39 38.05
C THR A 357 1.06 -12.50 38.82
N ASP A 358 1.53 -13.74 38.71
CA ASP A 358 1.03 -14.91 39.46
C ASP A 358 1.13 -14.77 40.98
N TYR A 359 2.06 -13.98 41.49
CA TYR A 359 2.16 -13.60 42.90
C TYR A 359 1.25 -12.42 43.30
N GLY A 360 0.36 -11.97 42.39
CA GLY A 360 -0.77 -11.09 42.71
C GLY A 360 -0.51 -9.58 42.62
N VAL A 361 0.69 -9.13 42.22
CA VAL A 361 0.99 -7.69 42.09
C VAL A 361 0.58 -7.19 40.71
N THR A 362 -0.07 -6.02 40.69
CA THR A 362 -0.36 -5.29 39.45
C THR A 362 0.77 -4.32 39.15
N TRP A 363 1.31 -4.39 37.94
CA TRP A 363 2.34 -3.54 37.40
C TRP A 363 1.73 -2.62 36.35
N ALA A 364 2.12 -1.34 36.36
CA ALA A 364 1.66 -0.32 35.43
C ALA A 364 2.80 0.12 34.51
N GLN A 365 2.56 0.13 33.20
CA GLN A 365 3.49 0.68 32.22
C GLN A 365 3.32 2.20 32.15
N ILE A 366 4.37 2.91 32.53
CA ILE A 366 4.37 4.36 32.68
C ILE A 366 5.23 5.06 31.63
N SER A 367 4.76 6.22 31.18
CA SER A 367 5.52 7.15 30.35
C SER A 367 5.44 8.57 30.89
N LEU A 368 6.50 9.34 30.67
CA LEU A 368 6.55 10.76 30.99
C LEU A 368 6.93 11.54 29.73
N ASN A 369 6.13 12.53 29.36
CA ASN A 369 6.34 13.35 28.16
C ASN A 369 6.46 12.51 26.87
N GLY A 370 5.65 11.46 26.73
CA GLY A 370 5.68 10.54 25.59
C GLY A 370 6.88 9.56 25.59
N LYS A 371 7.81 9.67 26.53
CA LYS A 371 8.92 8.73 26.69
C LYS A 371 8.52 7.61 27.65
N MET A 372 8.54 6.37 27.19
CA MET A 372 8.35 5.18 28.03
C MET A 372 9.44 5.14 29.12
N LEU A 373 9.03 5.10 30.38
CA LEU A 373 9.92 4.95 31.52
C LEU A 373 10.10 3.47 31.90
N GLY A 374 9.03 2.68 31.86
CA GLY A 374 9.06 1.25 32.18
C GLY A 374 7.81 0.78 32.94
N TRP A 375 7.94 -0.33 33.65
CA TRP A 375 6.93 -0.90 34.53
C TRP A 375 7.24 -0.61 35.99
N ILE A 376 6.25 -0.13 36.72
CA ILE A 376 6.33 0.13 38.17
C ILE A 376 5.17 -0.59 38.87
N ALA A 377 5.31 -0.94 40.15
CA ALA A 377 4.20 -1.43 40.93
C ALA A 377 3.06 -0.39 40.94
N LYS A 378 1.82 -0.81 40.66
CA LYS A 378 0.65 0.09 40.61
C LYS A 378 0.45 0.83 41.92
N ASP A 379 0.77 0.21 43.05
CA ASP A 379 0.70 0.81 44.39
C ASP A 379 1.69 1.97 44.61
N ALA A 380 2.62 2.22 43.68
CA ALA A 380 3.48 3.40 43.67
C ALA A 380 2.80 4.63 43.04
N LEU A 381 1.61 4.45 42.47
CA LEU A 381 0.85 5.45 41.75
C LEU A 381 -0.41 5.83 42.54
N ASP A 382 -0.58 7.13 42.77
CA ASP A 382 -1.88 7.68 43.16
C ASP A 382 -2.69 7.89 41.87
N SER A 383 -3.71 7.06 41.68
CA SER A 383 -4.60 7.18 40.52
C SER A 383 -5.45 8.45 40.65
N GLN A 384 -5.02 9.53 39.98
CA GLN A 384 -5.93 10.60 39.60
C GLN A 384 -6.85 10.08 38.49
N LYS A 385 -8.09 10.58 38.48
CA LYS A 385 -9.17 10.10 37.62
C LYS A 385 -8.83 10.29 36.13
N THR A 386 -9.64 9.67 35.27
CA THR A 386 -9.67 9.83 33.80
C THR A 386 -9.25 11.22 33.34
N TYR A 387 -8.51 11.31 32.23
CA TYR A 387 -8.18 12.60 31.62
C TYR A 387 -9.42 13.49 31.51
N ALA A 388 -9.22 14.78 31.75
CA ALA A 388 -10.22 15.78 31.48
C ALA A 388 -10.58 15.75 29.98
N LYS A 389 -11.85 15.91 29.68
CA LYS A 389 -12.35 15.99 28.30
C LYS A 389 -12.55 17.44 27.88
N ILE A 390 -12.26 17.73 26.61
CA ILE A 390 -12.69 18.98 25.97
C ILE A 390 -14.18 18.85 25.63
N VAL A 391 -15.00 19.71 26.22
CA VAL A 391 -16.45 19.79 25.99
C VAL A 391 -16.74 20.67 24.77
N THR A 392 -16.01 21.77 24.64
CA THR A 392 -16.13 22.69 23.50
C THR A 392 -14.75 23.24 23.11
N GLU A 393 -14.57 23.51 21.81
CA GLU A 393 -13.46 24.30 21.27
C GLU A 393 -14.03 25.42 20.40
N THR A 394 -13.57 26.65 20.61
CA THR A 394 -13.98 27.82 19.85
C THR A 394 -12.75 28.59 19.35
N GLY A 395 -12.72 28.90 18.06
CA GLY A 395 -11.77 29.86 17.51
C GLY A 395 -12.16 31.26 17.93
N VAL A 396 -11.21 32.00 18.52
CA VAL A 396 -11.42 33.39 18.96
C VAL A 396 -10.23 34.23 18.49
N TYR A 397 -10.38 35.54 18.46
CA TYR A 397 -9.24 36.43 18.25
C TYR A 397 -9.44 37.70 19.04
N TYR A 398 -8.71 37.88 20.13
CA TYR A 398 -8.73 39.11 20.92
C TYR A 398 -7.45 39.30 21.75
N PRO A 399 -7.02 40.54 22.01
CA PRO A 399 -5.91 40.82 22.89
C PRO A 399 -6.38 40.75 24.35
N ALA A 400 -5.56 40.17 25.20
CA ALA A 400 -5.79 40.15 26.64
C ALA A 400 -4.50 40.46 27.40
N THR A 401 -4.62 41.08 28.56
CA THR A 401 -3.48 41.29 29.47
C THR A 401 -3.45 40.16 30.50
N ILE A 402 -2.29 39.52 30.70
CA ILE A 402 -2.13 38.53 31.77
C ILE A 402 -2.08 39.27 33.12
N THR A 403 -3.00 38.96 34.03
CA THR A 403 -3.12 39.64 35.32
C THR A 403 -2.72 38.77 36.51
N ARG A 404 -2.74 37.44 36.37
CA ARG A 404 -2.36 36.49 37.43
C ARG A 404 -1.03 35.82 37.13
N GLY A 405 -0.10 35.89 38.08
CA GLY A 405 1.25 35.28 37.98
C GLY A 405 1.39 33.87 38.55
N THR A 406 0.31 33.29 39.09
CA THR A 406 0.31 31.99 39.77
C THR A 406 -0.11 30.83 38.87
N ASP A 407 -0.39 31.10 37.60
CA ASP A 407 -1.00 30.15 36.69
C ASP A 407 0.07 29.44 35.84
N ALA A 408 -0.19 28.17 35.53
CA ALA A 408 0.65 27.38 34.65
C ALA A 408 0.31 27.66 33.18
N ILE A 409 1.34 27.71 32.34
CA ILE A 409 1.21 27.71 30.88
C ILE A 409 1.49 26.29 30.41
N ASN A 410 0.54 25.69 29.70
CA ASN A 410 0.56 24.28 29.34
C ASN A 410 0.53 24.08 27.81
N THR A 411 0.96 22.91 27.31
CA THR A 411 0.84 22.54 25.89
C THR A 411 -0.60 22.28 25.44
N ALA A 412 -1.47 21.93 26.39
CA ALA A 412 -2.91 21.70 26.23
C ALA A 412 -3.61 22.12 27.55
N PRO A 413 -4.95 22.25 27.61
CA PRO A 413 -5.64 22.46 28.87
C PRO A 413 -5.22 21.47 29.95
N TRP A 414 -5.10 21.94 31.20
CA TRP A 414 -4.62 21.11 32.29
C TRP A 414 -5.48 19.85 32.49
N GLY A 415 -4.83 18.71 32.72
CA GLY A 415 -5.51 17.44 32.93
C GLY A 415 -6.03 16.75 31.66
N VAL A 416 -5.98 17.39 30.49
CA VAL A 416 -6.30 16.77 29.20
C VAL A 416 -5.14 15.90 28.73
N ARG A 417 -5.43 14.83 27.99
CA ARG A 417 -4.39 13.90 27.49
C ARG A 417 -3.28 14.65 26.75
N GLY A 418 -2.03 14.41 27.15
CA GLY A 418 -0.85 15.00 26.53
C GLY A 418 -0.50 16.43 26.99
N TYR A 419 -1.21 16.99 27.98
CA TYR A 419 -0.83 18.27 28.57
C TYR A 419 0.53 18.19 29.25
N GLN A 420 1.34 19.23 29.11
CA GLN A 420 2.61 19.41 29.79
C GLN A 420 2.70 20.86 30.25
N THR A 421 3.12 21.09 31.50
CA THR A 421 3.44 22.44 31.97
C THR A 421 4.78 22.88 31.42
N ILE A 422 4.76 23.91 30.57
CA ILE A 422 5.92 24.42 29.83
C ILE A 422 6.39 25.79 30.34
N GLY A 423 5.60 26.43 31.21
CA GLY A 423 6.00 27.68 31.82
C GLY A 423 5.06 28.14 32.92
N SER A 424 5.41 29.28 33.51
CA SER A 424 4.58 29.99 34.48
C SER A 424 4.17 31.35 33.90
N SER A 425 2.95 31.79 34.21
CA SER A 425 2.46 33.11 33.83
C SER A 425 3.18 34.26 34.53
N ALA A 426 3.95 34.00 35.60
CA ALA A 426 4.69 35.02 36.35
C ALA A 426 5.56 35.93 35.48
N GLY A 427 6.24 35.38 34.46
CA GLY A 427 7.09 36.13 33.53
C GLY A 427 6.34 36.97 32.49
N TYR A 428 5.01 36.86 32.46
CA TYR A 428 4.14 37.50 31.46
C TYR A 428 3.09 38.43 32.09
N VAL A 429 3.05 38.56 33.41
CA VAL A 429 2.13 39.48 34.09
C VAL A 429 2.30 40.91 33.57
N GLY A 430 1.18 41.56 33.26
CA GLY A 430 1.12 42.91 32.70
C GLY A 430 1.36 43.00 31.18
N LYS A 431 1.82 41.92 30.53
CA LYS A 431 1.99 41.87 29.07
C LYS A 431 0.66 41.60 28.39
N THR A 432 0.48 42.17 27.20
CA THR A 432 -0.62 41.85 26.29
C THR A 432 -0.24 40.66 25.42
N VAL A 433 -1.15 39.69 25.30
CA VAL A 433 -1.06 38.50 24.47
C VAL A 433 -2.28 38.42 23.56
N ASP A 434 -2.15 37.77 22.42
CA ASP A 434 -3.27 37.46 21.54
C ASP A 434 -3.86 36.11 21.94
N VAL A 435 -5.19 36.02 22.02
CA VAL A 435 -5.91 34.77 22.28
C VAL A 435 -6.51 34.28 20.99
N THR A 436 -6.14 33.07 20.56
CA THR A 436 -6.53 32.51 19.25
C THR A 436 -7.56 31.38 19.35
N LYS A 437 -7.66 30.73 20.51
CA LYS A 437 -8.58 29.63 20.78
C LYS A 437 -9.02 29.58 22.23
N GLU A 438 -10.21 29.06 22.47
CA GLU A 438 -10.68 28.66 23.79
C GLU A 438 -11.14 27.22 23.79
N GLN A 439 -10.89 26.52 24.89
CA GLN A 439 -11.35 25.16 25.14
C GLN A 439 -11.95 25.07 26.54
N VAL A 440 -13.14 24.47 26.66
CA VAL A 440 -13.79 24.22 27.96
C VAL A 440 -13.59 22.77 28.35
N THR A 441 -13.09 22.52 29.55
CA THR A 441 -12.94 21.16 30.08
C THR A 441 -14.22 20.67 30.75
N ASP A 442 -14.37 19.36 30.93
CA ASP A 442 -15.49 18.71 31.60
C ASP A 442 -15.63 19.06 33.09
N TYR A 443 -14.57 19.57 33.71
CA TYR A 443 -14.59 20.16 35.05
C TYR A 443 -14.91 21.68 35.05
N GLY A 444 -15.31 22.25 33.91
CA GLY A 444 -15.92 23.56 33.79
C GLY A 444 -14.97 24.75 33.63
N VAL A 445 -13.65 24.53 33.52
CA VAL A 445 -12.68 25.62 33.33
C VAL A 445 -12.49 25.91 31.84
N THR A 446 -12.50 27.19 31.49
CA THR A 446 -12.14 27.65 30.14
C THR A 446 -10.64 27.92 30.08
N TRP A 447 -9.98 27.35 29.09
CA TRP A 447 -8.57 27.53 28.79
C TRP A 447 -8.42 28.33 27.51
N SER A 448 -7.53 29.31 27.50
CA SER A 448 -7.24 30.19 26.39
C SER A 448 -5.86 29.89 25.82
N GLN A 449 -5.77 29.65 24.51
CA GLN A 449 -4.49 29.56 23.79
C GLN A 449 -3.96 30.97 23.57
N ILE A 450 -2.80 31.26 24.15
CA ILE A 450 -2.16 32.58 24.10
C ILE A 450 -0.94 32.56 23.18
N SER A 451 -0.76 33.65 22.42
CA SER A 451 0.43 33.93 21.62
C SER A 451 0.96 35.34 21.88
N MET A 452 2.24 35.55 21.58
CA MET A 452 2.89 36.84 21.70
C MET A 452 3.85 37.00 20.53
N ASN A 453 3.77 38.12 19.80
CA ASN A 453 4.55 38.36 18.56
C ASN A 453 4.37 37.25 17.50
N GLY A 454 3.19 36.66 17.41
CA GLY A 454 2.89 35.57 16.47
C GLY A 454 3.34 34.17 16.92
N GLU A 455 4.06 34.03 18.04
CA GLU A 455 4.47 32.73 18.59
C GLU A 455 3.50 32.23 19.67
N VAL A 456 3.05 30.98 19.57
CA VAL A 456 2.16 30.36 20.58
C VAL A 456 2.95 30.07 21.86
N LEU A 457 2.53 30.68 22.96
CA LEU A 457 3.12 30.45 24.29
C LEU A 457 2.53 29.20 24.97
N GLY A 458 1.25 28.89 24.73
CA GLY A 458 0.56 27.73 25.29
C GLY A 458 -0.88 28.03 25.69
N TRP A 459 -1.44 27.17 26.54
CA TRP A 459 -2.77 27.30 27.13
C TRP A 459 -2.68 27.76 28.59
N ILE A 460 -3.49 28.75 28.94
CA ILE A 460 -3.62 29.28 30.31
C ILE A 460 -5.10 29.33 30.69
N ALA A 461 -5.42 29.25 31.99
CA ALA A 461 -6.80 29.46 32.44
C ALA A 461 -7.28 30.86 32.03
N LYS A 462 -8.49 30.97 31.46
CA LYS A 462 -9.07 32.24 31.00
C LYS A 462 -9.14 33.29 32.11
N ASP A 463 -9.39 32.86 33.35
CA ASP A 463 -9.42 33.72 34.54
C ASP A 463 -8.09 34.42 34.84
N ALA A 464 -6.98 33.98 34.24
CA ALA A 464 -5.68 34.65 34.34
C ALA A 464 -5.55 35.87 33.39
N LEU A 465 -6.55 36.09 32.54
CA LEU A 465 -6.56 37.10 31.49
C LEU A 465 -7.58 38.21 31.80
N ASN A 466 -7.21 39.45 31.47
CA ASN A 466 -8.14 40.57 31.36
C ASN A 466 -8.32 40.92 29.89
N ILE A 467 -9.50 40.61 29.35
CA ILE A 467 -9.84 40.77 27.93
C ILE A 467 -10.02 42.25 27.61
N LYS A 468 -9.28 42.77 26.62
CA LYS A 468 -9.56 44.10 26.07
C LYS A 468 -10.69 43.94 25.04
N GLN A 469 -11.82 44.61 25.26
CA GLN A 469 -12.93 44.60 24.30
C GLN A 469 -12.51 45.35 23.02
N TYR A 470 -12.85 44.79 21.85
CA TYR A 470 -12.82 45.54 20.59
C TYR A 470 -14.07 46.40 20.48
N GLU A 471 -13.93 47.54 19.80
CA GLU A 471 -15.05 48.36 19.36
C GLU A 471 -15.77 47.66 18.20
N GLN A 472 -17.10 47.72 18.12
CA GLN A 472 -17.84 47.23 16.97
C GLN A 472 -18.19 48.38 16.01
N ASP A 473 -18.38 48.02 14.74
CA ASP A 473 -18.98 48.91 13.75
C ASP A 473 -20.48 49.06 14.10
N SER A 474 -20.87 50.22 14.60
CA SER A 474 -22.27 50.54 14.88
C SER A 474 -23.08 50.79 13.60
N SER A 475 -22.42 51.18 12.51
CA SER A 475 -23.02 51.34 11.17
C SER A 475 -21.98 51.40 10.04
N GLU A 476 -22.39 51.06 8.82
CA GLU A 476 -21.64 51.27 7.57
C GLU A 476 -22.55 51.95 6.53
N THR A 477 -22.06 53.02 5.92
CA THR A 477 -22.76 53.78 4.87
C THR A 477 -21.89 53.89 3.62
N TYR A 478 -22.52 53.68 2.47
CA TYR A 478 -21.91 53.99 1.18
C TYR A 478 -22.06 55.50 0.92
N VAL A 479 -20.95 56.14 0.59
CA VAL A 479 -20.87 57.58 0.30
C VAL A 479 -20.02 57.77 -0.95
N GLU A 480 -20.15 58.91 -1.62
CA GLU A 480 -19.28 59.23 -2.75
C GLU A 480 -19.05 60.73 -2.79
N TYR A 481 -17.89 61.15 -2.31
CA TYR A 481 -17.47 62.55 -2.35
C TYR A 481 -15.94 62.63 -2.35
N PRO A 482 -15.39 63.69 -2.95
CA PRO A 482 -13.97 63.95 -2.86
C PRO A 482 -13.62 64.66 -1.54
N ALA A 483 -12.43 64.41 -1.00
CA ALA A 483 -11.93 65.07 0.19
C ALA A 483 -10.44 65.40 0.09
N ILE A 484 -9.96 66.34 0.89
CA ILE A 484 -8.53 66.64 1.05
C ILE A 484 -8.06 66.07 2.38
N ILE A 485 -6.95 65.34 2.39
CA ILE A 485 -6.30 64.93 3.65
C ILE A 485 -5.61 66.16 4.25
N ARG A 486 -6.19 66.74 5.31
CA ARG A 486 -5.70 67.98 5.93
C ARG A 486 -4.84 67.75 7.17
N ARG A 487 -4.93 66.56 7.78
CA ARG A 487 -4.24 66.24 9.04
C ARG A 487 -3.29 65.04 8.86
N GLY A 488 -2.03 65.25 9.26
CA GLY A 488 -0.93 64.29 9.08
C GLY A 488 -0.66 63.33 10.24
N THR A 489 -1.44 63.40 11.31
CA THR A 489 -1.18 62.64 12.55
C THR A 489 -1.92 61.32 12.62
N ASP A 490 -2.63 60.96 11.56
CA ASP A 490 -3.60 59.87 11.57
C ASP A 490 -3.03 58.61 10.90
N ALA A 491 -3.40 57.45 11.46
CA ALA A 491 -3.07 56.16 10.89
C ALA A 491 -4.05 55.81 9.75
N ILE A 492 -3.53 55.15 8.72
CA ILE A 492 -4.32 54.52 7.66
C ILE A 492 -4.33 53.02 7.96
N ASN A 493 -5.52 52.44 8.08
CA ASN A 493 -5.73 51.09 8.59
C ASN A 493 -6.48 50.18 7.59
N THR A 494 -6.37 48.85 7.75
CA THR A 494 -7.13 47.85 6.96
C THR A 494 -8.63 47.85 7.27
N ALA A 495 -9.00 48.25 8.50
CA ALA A 495 -10.35 48.43 9.05
C ALA A 495 -10.34 49.63 10.02
N PRO A 496 -11.50 50.18 10.44
CA PRO A 496 -11.56 51.19 11.51
C PRO A 496 -10.69 50.78 12.72
N TRP A 497 -9.94 51.72 13.28
CA TRP A 497 -9.05 51.44 14.40
C TRP A 497 -9.86 50.90 15.59
N GLY A 498 -9.34 49.91 16.30
CA GLY A 498 -10.02 49.33 17.46
C GLY A 498 -11.07 48.26 17.14
N THR A 499 -11.37 48.00 15.86
CA THR A 499 -12.31 46.95 15.43
C THR A 499 -11.64 45.64 15.03
N VAL A 500 -12.40 44.54 14.98
CA VAL A 500 -11.84 43.21 14.62
C VAL A 500 -11.19 43.23 13.24
N GLY A 501 -9.91 42.83 13.17
CA GLY A 501 -9.17 42.72 11.90
C GLY A 501 -8.43 43.99 11.45
N PHE A 502 -8.39 45.04 12.28
CA PHE A 502 -7.61 46.23 11.98
C PHE A 502 -6.09 45.98 12.05
N GLN A 503 -5.36 46.53 11.09
CA GLN A 503 -3.91 46.63 11.04
C GLN A 503 -3.54 48.00 10.46
N THR A 504 -2.55 48.67 11.04
CA THR A 504 -2.03 49.94 10.49
C THR A 504 -1.12 49.67 9.30
N ILE A 505 -1.46 50.25 8.15
CA ILE A 505 -0.79 50.03 6.85
C ILE A 505 -0.14 51.28 6.28
N GLY A 506 -0.38 52.44 6.89
CA GLY A 506 0.25 53.69 6.49
C GLY A 506 -0.03 54.85 7.44
N SER A 507 0.51 56.01 7.10
CA SER A 507 0.28 57.27 7.81
C SER A 507 -0.23 58.33 6.84
N SER A 508 -1.21 59.11 7.30
CA SER A 508 -1.77 60.25 6.56
C SER A 508 -0.75 61.35 6.27
N ALA A 509 0.36 61.41 7.02
CA ALA A 509 1.47 62.34 6.79
C ALA A 509 1.99 62.32 5.34
N THR A 510 1.98 61.15 4.72
CA THR A 510 2.45 60.94 3.33
C THR A 510 1.53 61.58 2.29
N TYR A 511 0.27 61.82 2.66
CA TYR A 511 -0.80 62.20 1.75
C TYR A 511 -1.42 63.56 2.07
N ILE A 512 -0.81 64.35 2.95
CA ILE A 512 -1.30 65.70 3.29
C ILE A 512 -1.44 66.54 2.01
N GLY A 513 -2.57 67.22 1.88
CA GLY A 513 -2.91 68.08 0.75
C GLY A 513 -3.30 67.32 -0.52
N LYS A 514 -3.24 65.97 -0.52
CA LYS A 514 -3.75 65.16 -1.63
C LYS A 514 -5.27 65.08 -1.58
N ARG A 515 -5.87 65.13 -2.77
CA ARG A 515 -7.29 64.88 -2.97
C ARG A 515 -7.52 63.38 -3.06
N VAL A 516 -8.50 62.87 -2.32
CA VAL A 516 -8.87 61.45 -2.25
C VAL A 516 -10.37 61.30 -2.42
N ASP A 517 -10.80 60.14 -2.92
CA ASP A 517 -12.22 59.81 -3.02
C ASP A 517 -12.64 58.98 -1.81
N VAL A 518 -13.70 59.42 -1.14
CA VAL A 518 -14.30 58.69 -0.02
C VAL A 518 -15.48 57.88 -0.55
N THR A 519 -15.42 56.57 -0.35
CA THR A 519 -16.41 55.63 -0.90
C THR A 519 -17.31 55.01 0.17
N ARG A 520 -16.86 55.02 1.43
CA ARG A 520 -17.59 54.45 2.57
C ARG A 520 -17.25 55.17 3.85
N GLU A 521 -18.21 55.16 4.76
CA GLU A 521 -18.04 55.58 6.14
C GLU A 521 -18.49 54.48 7.10
N LYS A 522 -17.82 54.39 8.24
CA LYS A 522 -18.17 53.52 9.36
C LYS A 522 -18.15 54.31 10.64
N VAL A 523 -19.08 54.04 11.55
CA VAL A 523 -19.10 54.63 12.89
C VAL A 523 -18.79 53.54 13.90
N THR A 524 -17.74 53.70 14.70
CA THR A 524 -17.40 52.79 15.81
C THR A 524 -18.24 53.11 17.05
N ASP A 525 -18.39 52.16 17.98
CA ASP A 525 -19.23 52.31 19.19
C ASP A 525 -18.80 53.48 20.11
N ASP A 526 -17.56 53.96 19.98
CA ASP A 526 -17.04 55.14 20.67
C ASP A 526 -17.50 56.48 20.03
N GLY A 527 -18.22 56.40 18.91
CA GLY A 527 -18.77 57.53 18.16
C GLY A 527 -17.83 58.10 17.08
N VAL A 528 -16.66 57.52 16.86
CA VAL A 528 -15.72 57.99 15.82
C VAL A 528 -16.17 57.52 14.44
N THR A 529 -16.16 58.43 13.46
CA THR A 529 -16.43 58.10 12.05
C THR A 529 -15.12 57.86 11.30
N TRP A 530 -15.03 56.74 10.62
CA TRP A 530 -13.92 56.32 9.77
C TRP A 530 -14.35 56.38 8.31
N ALA A 531 -13.47 56.85 7.43
CA ALA A 531 -13.70 57.00 6.01
C ALA A 531 -12.76 56.08 5.21
N LEU A 532 -13.30 55.35 4.23
CA LEU A 532 -12.49 54.54 3.31
C LEU A 532 -12.09 55.37 2.10
N VAL A 533 -10.79 55.61 1.96
CA VAL A 533 -10.24 56.57 0.98
C VAL A 533 -9.45 55.89 -0.13
N TYR A 534 -9.59 56.44 -1.34
CA TYR A 534 -8.86 56.07 -2.55
C TYR A 534 -8.09 57.26 -3.08
N LEU A 535 -6.87 57.02 -3.56
CA LEU A 535 -6.07 58.01 -4.29
C LEU A 535 -5.72 57.41 -5.64
N ASP A 536 -6.08 58.10 -6.73
CA ASP A 536 -5.85 57.62 -8.10
C ASP A 536 -6.37 56.17 -8.31
N TYR A 537 -7.58 55.89 -7.82
CA TYR A 537 -8.22 54.57 -7.79
C TYR A 537 -7.53 53.47 -6.96
N MET A 538 -6.42 53.78 -6.28
CA MET A 538 -5.79 52.86 -5.33
C MET A 538 -6.38 53.03 -3.93
N LYS A 539 -6.86 51.92 -3.35
CA LYS A 539 -7.34 51.89 -1.97
C LYS A 539 -6.18 52.19 -1.01
N LEU A 540 -6.24 53.31 -0.30
CA LEU A 540 -5.26 53.61 0.75
C LEU A 540 -5.62 52.89 2.05
N GLY A 541 -6.89 52.93 2.46
CA GLY A 541 -7.37 52.31 3.70
C GLY A 541 -8.40 53.17 4.44
N TRP A 542 -8.70 52.80 5.69
CA TRP A 542 -9.59 53.55 6.58
C TRP A 542 -8.78 54.59 7.37
N ILE A 543 -9.27 55.82 7.39
CA ILE A 543 -8.72 56.95 8.14
C ILE A 543 -9.85 57.64 8.94
N ALA A 544 -9.54 58.29 10.06
CA ALA A 544 -10.52 59.07 10.79
C ALA A 544 -11.10 60.19 9.89
N LYS A 545 -12.43 60.29 9.79
CA LYS A 545 -13.12 61.22 8.88
C LYS A 545 -12.75 62.68 9.17
N ASP A 546 -12.52 63.03 10.42
CA ASP A 546 -12.14 64.38 10.82
C ASP A 546 -10.72 64.79 10.39
N ALA A 547 -9.89 63.84 9.95
CA ALA A 547 -8.62 64.08 9.27
C ALA A 547 -8.80 64.57 7.81
N LEU A 548 -10.03 64.46 7.28
CA LEU A 548 -10.41 64.88 5.94
C LEU A 548 -11.12 66.24 5.96
N GLU A 549 -11.03 66.94 4.84
CA GLU A 549 -11.84 68.11 4.50
C GLU A 549 -12.69 67.74 3.29
N GLU A 550 -13.99 67.58 3.49
CA GLU A 550 -14.95 67.22 2.44
C GLU A 550 -15.08 68.32 1.39
N GLY A 551 -14.89 67.97 0.12
CA GLY A 551 -15.03 68.85 -1.03
C GLY A 551 -16.26 68.51 -1.87
N LYS A 552 -16.64 69.42 -2.78
CA LYS A 552 -17.67 69.17 -3.80
C LYS A 552 -17.00 68.83 -5.14
N TYR A 553 -17.72 68.12 -6.01
CA TYR A 553 -17.33 68.00 -7.41
C TYR A 553 -17.46 69.35 -8.11
N VAL A 554 -16.46 69.65 -8.94
CA VAL A 554 -16.42 70.82 -9.81
C VAL A 554 -17.59 70.74 -10.79
N GLN A 555 -18.27 71.85 -11.05
CA GLN A 555 -19.40 71.91 -11.98
C GLN A 555 -19.00 72.62 -13.27
N VAL A 556 -19.47 72.12 -14.42
CA VAL A 556 -19.34 72.83 -15.69
C VAL A 556 -20.37 73.95 -15.72
N LEU A 557 -19.91 75.21 -15.76
CA LEU A 557 -20.75 76.40 -15.81
C LEU A 557 -21.20 76.75 -17.23
N SER A 558 -20.33 76.50 -18.21
CA SER A 558 -20.62 76.77 -19.63
C SER A 558 -19.84 75.84 -20.53
N SER A 559 -20.43 75.52 -21.69
CA SER A 559 -19.78 74.81 -22.80
C SER A 559 -19.92 75.64 -24.07
N THR A 560 -18.84 75.85 -24.80
CA THR A 560 -18.81 76.63 -26.04
C THR A 560 -18.09 75.84 -27.11
N GLU A 561 -18.73 75.63 -28.26
CA GLU A 561 -18.05 75.06 -29.42
C GLU A 561 -17.15 76.12 -30.06
N VAL A 562 -15.92 75.72 -30.36
CA VAL A 562 -14.88 76.58 -30.94
C VAL A 562 -14.17 75.81 -32.04
N ALA A 563 -13.43 76.49 -32.90
CA ALA A 563 -12.58 75.82 -33.89
C ALA A 563 -11.32 76.65 -34.08
N TYR A 564 -10.21 76.19 -33.52
CA TYR A 564 -8.89 76.81 -33.74
C TYR A 564 -7.77 75.80 -33.54
N ASP A 565 -6.63 76.09 -34.16
CA ASP A 565 -5.41 75.31 -33.97
C ASP A 565 -4.60 75.86 -32.79
N ALA A 566 -4.02 74.97 -32.00
CA ALA A 566 -3.13 75.33 -30.89
C ALA A 566 -1.96 74.36 -30.79
N ILE A 567 -0.89 74.80 -30.13
CA ILE A 567 0.28 73.98 -29.81
C ILE A 567 0.26 73.67 -28.31
N VAL A 568 0.44 72.40 -27.94
CA VAL A 568 0.59 72.00 -26.53
C VAL A 568 1.96 72.47 -26.05
N THR A 569 1.99 73.36 -25.06
CA THR A 569 3.23 74.02 -24.59
C THR A 569 3.59 73.71 -23.14
N ARG A 570 2.67 73.11 -22.38
CA ARG A 570 2.90 72.67 -20.99
C ARG A 570 2.62 71.17 -20.86
N GLY A 571 3.61 70.40 -20.41
CA GLY A 571 3.55 68.94 -20.32
C GLY A 571 3.13 68.38 -18.95
N THR A 572 2.69 69.22 -18.02
CA THR A 572 2.42 68.81 -16.63
C THR A 572 0.94 68.56 -16.34
N ASP A 573 0.07 68.72 -17.33
CA ASP A 573 -1.38 68.71 -17.15
C ASP A 573 -1.95 67.33 -17.47
N GLY A 574 -2.94 66.90 -16.68
CA GLY A 574 -3.70 65.68 -16.98
C GLY A 574 -4.60 65.90 -18.19
N ILE A 575 -4.61 64.93 -19.10
CA ILE A 575 -5.61 64.81 -20.16
C ILE A 575 -6.70 63.88 -19.63
N ASN A 576 -7.96 64.33 -19.66
CA ASN A 576 -9.07 63.65 -19.02
C ASN A 576 -10.20 63.36 -20.04
N ASP A 577 -11.09 62.44 -19.72
CA ASP A 577 -12.28 62.16 -20.54
C ASP A 577 -13.38 63.24 -20.44
N GLN A 578 -13.36 64.02 -19.36
CA GLN A 578 -14.16 65.22 -19.09
C GLN A 578 -13.36 66.20 -18.20
N PRO A 579 -13.77 67.48 -18.04
CA PRO A 579 -13.05 68.44 -17.20
C PRO A 579 -12.67 67.91 -15.82
N TRP A 580 -11.41 68.09 -15.41
CA TRP A 580 -10.90 67.53 -14.16
C TRP A 580 -11.68 68.05 -12.94
N GLY A 581 -11.97 67.13 -12.02
CA GLY A 581 -12.69 67.42 -10.77
C GLY A 581 -14.21 67.38 -10.88
N THR A 582 -14.77 67.21 -12.08
CA THR A 582 -16.21 66.94 -12.28
C THR A 582 -16.59 65.53 -11.82
N ASN A 583 -17.87 65.27 -11.57
CA ASN A 583 -18.30 63.96 -11.08
C ASN A 583 -18.02 62.85 -12.12
N GLY A 584 -17.22 61.85 -11.76
CA GLY A 584 -16.92 60.70 -12.62
C GLY A 584 -15.80 60.89 -13.65
N PHE A 585 -14.98 61.94 -13.54
CA PHE A 585 -13.88 62.16 -14.47
C PHE A 585 -12.79 61.06 -14.36
N VAL A 586 -12.13 60.78 -15.48
CA VAL A 586 -11.04 59.82 -15.61
C VAL A 586 -9.88 60.48 -16.33
N THR A 587 -8.66 60.36 -15.78
CA THR A 587 -7.44 60.81 -16.45
C THR A 587 -7.00 59.76 -17.48
N LEU A 588 -6.97 60.15 -18.75
CA LEU A 588 -6.61 59.34 -19.91
C LEU A 588 -5.10 59.32 -20.18
N GLY A 589 -4.38 60.37 -19.77
CA GLY A 589 -2.96 60.53 -20.03
C GLY A 589 -2.44 61.89 -19.58
N THR A 590 -1.30 62.31 -20.12
CA THR A 590 -0.68 63.60 -19.75
C THR A 590 -0.44 64.46 -20.98
N SER A 591 -0.45 65.77 -20.81
CA SER A 591 -0.11 66.70 -21.89
C SER A 591 1.36 66.58 -22.33
N ALA A 592 2.23 65.93 -21.56
CA ALA A 592 3.60 65.61 -21.98
C ALA A 592 3.63 64.74 -23.25
N ASP A 593 2.64 63.85 -23.41
CA ASP A 593 2.55 62.94 -24.56
C ASP A 593 2.30 63.68 -25.88
N TYR A 594 1.83 64.93 -25.79
CA TYR A 594 1.47 65.78 -26.93
C TYR A 594 2.27 67.08 -26.97
N LEU A 595 3.32 67.23 -26.14
CA LEU A 595 4.13 68.44 -26.08
C LEU A 595 4.67 68.82 -27.48
N ASP A 596 4.61 70.11 -27.81
CA ASP A 596 4.98 70.71 -29.10
C ASP A 596 4.15 70.20 -30.32
N SER A 597 3.10 69.40 -30.09
CA SER A 597 2.20 68.98 -31.16
C SER A 597 1.17 70.05 -31.49
N LEU A 598 0.87 70.18 -32.79
CA LEU A 598 -0.31 70.90 -33.28
C LEU A 598 -1.56 70.06 -33.01
N VAL A 599 -2.56 70.66 -32.37
CA VAL A 599 -3.86 70.08 -32.05
C VAL A 599 -4.98 71.02 -32.48
N ASN A 600 -6.14 70.47 -32.81
CA ASN A 600 -7.36 71.23 -33.05
C ASN A 600 -8.20 71.25 -31.78
N VAL A 601 -8.66 72.44 -31.38
CA VAL A 601 -9.56 72.60 -30.24
C VAL A 601 -10.97 72.82 -30.77
N VAL A 602 -11.88 71.94 -30.36
CA VAL A 602 -13.27 71.91 -30.85
C VAL A 602 -14.29 72.40 -29.83
N ARG A 603 -13.91 72.44 -28.55
CA ARG A 603 -14.82 72.83 -27.46
C ARG A 603 -14.04 73.38 -26.27
N GLU A 604 -14.61 74.40 -25.62
CA GLU A 604 -14.15 74.90 -24.34
C GLU A 604 -15.26 74.77 -23.29
N GLU A 605 -14.91 74.33 -22.09
CA GLU A 605 -15.79 74.25 -20.94
C GLU A 605 -15.20 75.05 -19.77
N VAL A 606 -16.00 75.94 -19.18
CA VAL A 606 -15.59 76.70 -17.99
C VAL A 606 -16.19 76.04 -16.77
N THR A 607 -15.35 75.72 -15.79
CA THR A 607 -15.79 75.11 -14.54
C THR A 607 -15.95 76.13 -13.41
N ASP A 608 -16.71 75.79 -12.37
CA ASP A 608 -17.05 76.67 -11.24
C ASP A 608 -15.86 77.08 -10.37
N ASN A 609 -14.73 76.39 -10.50
CA ASN A 609 -13.43 76.76 -9.96
C ASN A 609 -12.66 77.79 -10.84
N GLY A 610 -13.26 78.27 -11.94
CA GLY A 610 -12.70 79.28 -12.83
C GLY A 610 -11.70 78.77 -13.87
N VAL A 611 -11.51 77.45 -13.99
CA VAL A 611 -10.63 76.84 -15.00
C VAL A 611 -11.38 76.68 -16.32
N THR A 612 -10.72 76.95 -17.44
CA THR A 612 -11.23 76.63 -18.77
C THR A 612 -10.55 75.36 -19.27
N TRP A 613 -11.35 74.34 -19.55
CA TRP A 613 -10.94 73.07 -20.12
C TRP A 613 -11.20 73.07 -21.62
N VAL A 614 -10.33 72.45 -22.39
CA VAL A 614 -10.43 72.38 -23.85
C VAL A 614 -10.37 70.95 -24.33
N LEU A 615 -11.28 70.57 -25.23
CA LEU A 615 -11.31 69.27 -25.87
C LEU A 615 -10.41 69.27 -27.10
N MET A 616 -9.33 68.48 -27.06
CA MET A 616 -8.33 68.42 -28.12
C MET A 616 -8.59 67.26 -29.09
N TYR A 617 -8.32 67.52 -30.37
CA TYR A 617 -8.26 66.55 -31.45
C TYR A 617 -6.91 66.60 -32.17
N LYS A 618 -6.46 65.46 -32.68
CA LYS A 618 -5.31 65.37 -33.60
C LYS A 618 -5.66 64.37 -34.71
N ASP A 619 -5.44 64.76 -35.97
CA ASP A 619 -5.75 63.94 -37.14
C ASP A 619 -7.18 63.33 -37.10
N ALA A 620 -8.17 64.16 -36.74
CA ALA A 620 -9.59 63.78 -36.55
C ALA A 620 -9.90 62.79 -35.42
N HIS A 621 -8.96 62.50 -34.51
CA HIS A 621 -9.18 61.65 -33.33
C HIS A 621 -9.23 62.47 -32.03
N PRO A 622 -10.21 62.22 -31.13
CA PRO A 622 -10.27 62.90 -29.83
C PRO A 622 -9.13 62.42 -28.92
N ILE A 623 -8.43 63.38 -28.31
CA ILE A 623 -7.38 63.13 -27.32
C ILE A 623 -7.95 63.16 -25.90
N GLY A 624 -8.73 64.20 -25.59
CA GLY A 624 -9.32 64.42 -24.27
C GLY A 624 -9.30 65.91 -23.85
N TRP A 625 -9.79 66.18 -22.65
CA TRP A 625 -9.88 67.49 -22.03
C TRP A 625 -8.61 67.84 -21.26
N VAL A 626 -8.06 69.01 -21.54
CA VAL A 626 -6.89 69.57 -20.83
C VAL A 626 -7.18 71.00 -20.39
N ASP A 627 -6.47 71.50 -19.39
CA ASP A 627 -6.52 72.92 -19.04
C ASP A 627 -6.07 73.77 -20.26
N LYS A 628 -6.87 74.77 -20.65
CA LYS A 628 -6.60 75.68 -21.77
C LYS A 628 -5.22 76.33 -21.67
N THR A 629 -4.75 76.60 -20.45
CA THR A 629 -3.45 77.21 -20.19
C THR A 629 -2.27 76.29 -20.51
N ALA A 630 -2.52 75.01 -20.81
CA ALA A 630 -1.51 74.10 -21.38
C ALA A 630 -1.25 74.36 -22.88
N LEU A 631 -2.11 75.12 -23.55
CA LEU A 631 -2.05 75.39 -24.98
C LEU A 631 -1.66 76.84 -25.30
N THR A 632 -0.98 77.03 -26.43
CA THR A 632 -0.78 78.32 -27.07
C THR A 632 -1.50 78.33 -28.42
N VAL A 633 -2.49 79.22 -28.59
CA VAL A 633 -3.26 79.36 -29.84
C VAL A 633 -2.33 79.79 -30.98
N LYS A 634 -2.42 79.11 -32.13
CA LYS A 634 -1.63 79.43 -33.31
C LYS A 634 -2.32 80.54 -34.10
N VAL A 635 -1.67 81.68 -34.26
CA VAL A 635 -2.13 82.81 -35.07
C VAL A 635 -1.45 82.74 -36.44
N TYR A 636 -2.22 82.65 -37.52
CA TYR A 636 -1.70 82.74 -38.89
C TYR A 636 -1.60 84.22 -39.28
N GLU A 637 -0.38 84.75 -39.43
CA GLU A 637 -0.15 86.10 -39.97
C GLU A 637 -0.09 86.05 -41.52
N GLY A 638 -1.00 86.79 -42.18
CA GLY A 638 -0.88 87.18 -43.59
C GLY A 638 -1.64 86.33 -44.60
N ASP A 639 -2.94 86.58 -44.75
CA ASP A 639 -3.55 86.92 -46.04
C ASP A 639 -4.92 87.57 -45.80
N GLN A 640 -5.16 88.71 -46.46
CA GLN A 640 -6.43 89.43 -46.45
C GLN A 640 -7.46 88.62 -47.23
N ILE A 641 -8.12 87.66 -46.58
CA ILE A 641 -9.38 87.13 -47.11
C ILE A 641 -10.42 88.24 -46.93
N ASN A 642 -10.76 88.90 -48.04
CA ASN A 642 -11.89 89.81 -48.17
C ASN A 642 -13.17 89.10 -47.70
N ARG A 643 -13.56 89.31 -46.44
CA ARG A 643 -14.80 88.77 -45.87
C ARG A 643 -15.96 89.68 -46.29
N VAL A 644 -16.83 89.16 -47.15
CA VAL A 644 -18.01 89.84 -47.70
C VAL A 644 -19.14 89.85 -46.67
N SER A 645 -19.86 90.97 -46.53
CA SER A 645 -21.02 91.08 -45.62
C SER A 645 -22.25 90.35 -46.15
N LEU A 646 -23.14 89.89 -45.26
CA LEU A 646 -24.37 89.17 -45.61
C LEU A 646 -25.27 89.98 -46.58
N SER A 647 -25.26 91.31 -46.47
CA SER A 647 -26.00 92.21 -47.37
C SER A 647 -25.41 92.30 -48.77
N GLU A 648 -24.09 92.21 -48.91
CA GLU A 648 -23.41 92.18 -50.21
C GLU A 648 -23.61 90.83 -50.90
N VAL A 649 -23.66 89.75 -50.12
CA VAL A 649 -24.04 88.41 -50.60
C VAL A 649 -25.49 88.35 -51.07
N GLN A 650 -26.43 88.98 -50.36
CA GLN A 650 -27.83 89.00 -50.78
C GLN A 650 -28.02 89.84 -52.07
N THR A 651 -27.30 90.96 -52.18
CA THR A 651 -27.27 91.78 -53.40
C THR A 651 -26.65 91.01 -54.58
N MET A 652 -25.63 90.19 -54.31
CA MET A 652 -25.06 89.28 -55.30
C MET A 652 -26.10 88.29 -55.81
N VAL A 653 -26.80 87.58 -54.93
CA VAL A 653 -27.81 86.58 -55.32
C VAL A 653 -28.89 87.23 -56.19
N ASP A 654 -29.37 88.42 -55.80
CA ASP A 654 -30.42 89.14 -56.53
C ASP A 654 -30.00 89.57 -57.95
N ASP A 655 -28.71 89.88 -58.19
CA ASP A 655 -28.15 90.25 -59.51
C ASP A 655 -28.01 89.05 -60.47
N ILE A 656 -27.92 87.81 -59.95
CA ILE A 656 -27.81 86.55 -60.74
C ILE A 656 -29.13 85.76 -60.78
N SER A 657 -30.09 86.12 -59.93
CA SER A 657 -31.36 85.42 -59.67
C SER A 657 -32.34 85.24 -60.84
N PRO A 658 -32.35 86.02 -61.96
CA PRO A 658 -33.31 85.74 -63.03
C PRO A 658 -33.10 84.38 -63.73
N TYR A 659 -31.99 83.70 -63.45
CA TYR A 659 -31.47 82.60 -64.25
C TYR A 659 -31.13 81.32 -63.47
N PHE A 660 -31.34 81.26 -62.14
CA PHE A 660 -31.02 80.10 -61.29
C PHE A 660 -32.02 79.92 -60.14
N GLU A 661 -32.30 78.67 -59.71
CA GLU A 661 -32.99 78.40 -58.44
C GLU A 661 -31.99 78.49 -57.27
N THR A 662 -32.00 79.59 -56.53
CA THR A 662 -31.08 79.77 -55.39
C THR A 662 -31.75 79.42 -54.07
N GLY A 663 -31.15 78.52 -53.28
CA GLY A 663 -31.58 78.18 -51.93
C GLY A 663 -30.46 78.41 -50.91
N ILE A 664 -30.70 79.26 -49.90
CA ILE A 664 -29.75 79.50 -48.81
C ILE A 664 -30.04 78.51 -47.67
N SER A 665 -29.08 77.63 -47.36
CA SER A 665 -29.12 76.73 -46.20
C SER A 665 -28.22 77.29 -45.09
N TYR A 666 -28.72 77.34 -43.85
CA TYR A 666 -28.09 78.08 -42.74
C TYR A 666 -27.24 77.23 -41.79
N ASP A 667 -27.08 75.93 -42.03
CA ASP A 667 -26.48 75.04 -41.01
C ASP A 667 -24.94 75.03 -40.98
N HIS A 668 -24.23 75.55 -41.99
CA HIS A 668 -22.77 75.61 -41.97
C HIS A 668 -22.27 76.76 -42.85
N ALA A 669 -21.91 77.92 -42.26
CA ALA A 669 -21.28 79.16 -42.78
C ALA A 669 -20.82 79.26 -44.28
N HIS A 670 -21.64 78.83 -45.24
CA HIS A 670 -21.37 78.72 -46.67
C HIS A 670 -22.67 78.85 -47.47
N ILE A 671 -22.58 79.23 -48.75
CA ILE A 671 -23.72 79.38 -49.68
C ILE A 671 -23.73 78.20 -50.65
N MET A 672 -24.90 77.61 -50.90
CA MET A 672 -25.08 76.56 -51.90
C MET A 672 -25.92 77.12 -53.07
N ILE A 673 -25.47 76.95 -54.31
CA ILE A 673 -26.22 77.35 -55.51
C ILE A 673 -26.39 76.10 -56.39
N THR A 674 -27.62 75.73 -56.72
CA THR A 674 -27.95 74.57 -57.56
C THR A 674 -28.76 75.03 -58.76
N GLY A 675 -28.52 74.48 -59.96
CA GLY A 675 -29.31 74.85 -61.13
C GLY A 675 -29.44 73.70 -62.12
N ASP A 676 -30.68 73.39 -62.50
CA ASP A 676 -31.02 72.52 -63.63
C ASP A 676 -31.47 73.41 -64.80
N TYR A 677 -30.73 73.37 -65.92
CA TYR A 677 -31.02 73.90 -67.28
C TYR A 677 -31.80 75.23 -67.44
N MET A 678 -31.19 76.19 -68.13
CA MET A 678 -31.76 77.52 -68.41
C MET A 678 -32.22 77.64 -69.88
N ASP A 679 -33.51 77.92 -70.12
CA ASP A 679 -34.03 78.41 -71.42
C ASP A 679 -34.08 79.95 -71.37
N ILE A 680 -33.22 80.64 -72.14
CA ILE A 680 -33.26 82.12 -72.24
C ILE A 680 -34.11 82.55 -73.44
N TYR A 681 -35.10 83.40 -73.18
CA TYR A 681 -35.87 84.11 -74.20
C TYR A 681 -35.15 85.41 -74.61
N ASP A 682 -34.63 85.47 -75.84
CA ASP A 682 -34.05 86.70 -76.39
C ASP A 682 -35.16 87.67 -76.85
N ASN A 683 -35.36 88.73 -76.08
CA ASN A 683 -36.32 89.81 -76.35
C ASN A 683 -35.96 90.68 -77.56
N TYR A 684 -34.80 90.49 -78.21
CA TYR A 684 -34.44 91.25 -79.42
C TYR A 684 -34.78 90.56 -80.75
N ASN A 685 -34.91 89.22 -80.79
CA ASN A 685 -35.21 88.48 -82.04
C ASN A 685 -36.33 87.43 -81.93
N ASN A 686 -37.03 87.34 -80.79
CA ASN A 686 -38.19 86.46 -80.58
C ASN A 686 -37.91 84.96 -80.86
N ASN A 687 -36.72 84.48 -80.48
CA ASN A 687 -36.29 83.09 -80.61
C ASN A 687 -35.61 82.62 -79.30
N TYR A 688 -35.83 81.37 -78.91
CA TYR A 688 -35.10 80.73 -77.80
C TYR A 688 -33.72 80.29 -78.29
N MET A 689 -32.66 80.64 -77.56
CA MET A 689 -31.32 80.07 -77.78
C MET A 689 -30.92 79.20 -76.60
N TRP A 690 -30.56 77.95 -76.90
CA TRP A 690 -29.86 77.04 -75.99
C TRP A 690 -28.42 77.50 -75.84
N ASN A 691 -27.94 77.70 -74.61
CA ASN A 691 -26.52 77.92 -74.34
C ASN A 691 -25.99 76.84 -73.39
N ASP A 692 -24.78 76.37 -73.68
CA ASP A 692 -24.19 75.17 -73.08
C ASP A 692 -23.64 75.43 -71.65
N TYR A 693 -23.66 74.39 -70.81
CA TYR A 693 -23.37 74.42 -69.36
C TYR A 693 -22.02 75.08 -69.00
N ASP A 694 -21.00 74.89 -69.84
CA ASP A 694 -19.64 75.42 -69.63
C ASP A 694 -19.53 76.95 -69.77
N SER A 695 -20.38 77.61 -70.56
CA SER A 695 -20.27 79.06 -70.77
C SER A 695 -20.71 79.85 -69.53
N SER A 696 -21.73 79.37 -68.84
CA SER A 696 -22.32 80.03 -67.66
C SER A 696 -21.42 79.87 -66.44
N VAL A 697 -20.77 78.70 -66.29
CA VAL A 697 -19.83 78.40 -65.20
C VAL A 697 -18.55 79.22 -65.34
N ASN A 698 -18.02 79.36 -66.55
CA ASN A 698 -16.82 80.17 -66.78
C ASN A 698 -17.06 81.68 -66.57
N GLN A 699 -18.26 82.20 -66.84
CA GLN A 699 -18.60 83.59 -66.47
C GLN A 699 -18.65 83.78 -64.96
N LEU A 700 -19.18 82.79 -64.23
CA LEU A 700 -19.26 82.84 -62.77
C LEU A 700 -17.86 82.73 -62.12
N ILE A 701 -17.00 81.83 -62.61
CA ILE A 701 -15.62 81.69 -62.14
C ILE A 701 -14.81 82.97 -62.42
N ASN A 702 -14.91 83.54 -63.63
CA ASN A 702 -14.22 84.80 -63.94
C ASN A 702 -14.69 85.96 -63.04
N ALA A 703 -15.98 86.02 -62.70
CA ALA A 703 -16.49 87.05 -61.78
C ALA A 703 -16.00 86.87 -60.34
N ILE A 704 -15.71 85.64 -59.92
CA ILE A 704 -15.13 85.30 -58.61
C ILE A 704 -13.63 85.63 -58.58
N ASP A 705 -12.90 85.26 -59.63
CA ASP A 705 -11.46 85.52 -59.77
C ASP A 705 -11.14 87.01 -59.91
N GLU A 706 -11.90 87.78 -60.71
CA GLU A 706 -11.72 89.24 -60.86
C GLU A 706 -11.89 90.00 -59.54
N ARG A 707 -12.60 89.41 -58.56
CA ARG A 707 -12.83 89.99 -57.22
C ARG A 707 -11.85 89.47 -56.17
N GLY A 708 -10.93 88.58 -56.54
CA GLY A 708 -9.86 88.07 -55.70
C GLY A 708 -10.33 87.15 -54.58
N TRP A 709 -11.32 86.29 -54.84
CA TRP A 709 -11.89 85.37 -53.85
C TRP A 709 -11.33 83.96 -54.01
N ASP A 710 -10.88 83.34 -52.92
CA ASP A 710 -10.45 81.93 -52.91
C ASP A 710 -11.67 81.01 -52.79
N GLY A 711 -12.20 80.56 -53.93
CA GLY A 711 -13.26 79.56 -54.01
C GLY A 711 -12.71 78.18 -54.41
N ILE A 712 -13.08 77.12 -53.68
CA ILE A 712 -12.86 75.75 -54.13
C ILE A 712 -14.12 75.30 -54.87
N VAL A 713 -13.98 75.02 -56.17
CA VAL A 713 -15.03 74.40 -56.99
C VAL A 713 -14.86 72.90 -56.96
N THR A 714 -15.81 72.18 -56.39
CA THR A 714 -15.90 70.72 -56.49
C THR A 714 -17.11 70.36 -57.36
N GLY A 715 -16.86 69.68 -58.49
CA GLY A 715 -17.91 69.25 -59.42
C GLY A 715 -18.17 67.74 -59.34
N TYR A 716 -19.42 67.36 -59.10
CA TYR A 716 -19.95 66.04 -59.44
C TYR A 716 -21.23 66.27 -60.26
N TRP A 717 -21.23 65.78 -61.51
CA TRP A 717 -22.32 65.74 -62.49
C TRP A 717 -23.60 66.54 -62.14
N ASN A 718 -23.77 67.67 -62.84
CA ASN A 718 -24.94 68.55 -62.89
C ASN A 718 -25.18 69.49 -61.68
N ALA A 719 -24.25 69.62 -60.74
CA ALA A 719 -24.24 70.73 -59.77
C ALA A 719 -22.81 71.19 -59.44
N PHE A 720 -22.63 72.48 -59.14
CA PHE A 720 -21.38 73.03 -58.60
C PHE A 720 -21.61 73.62 -57.22
N GLU A 721 -20.70 73.33 -56.30
CA GLU A 721 -20.69 73.93 -54.97
C GLU A 721 -19.59 74.99 -54.89
N ILE A 722 -19.91 76.17 -54.37
CA ILE A 722 -18.96 77.26 -54.16
C ILE A 722 -18.96 77.63 -52.68
N TYR A 723 -17.87 77.31 -51.99
CA TYR A 723 -17.71 77.62 -50.58
C TYR A 723 -17.18 79.05 -50.41
N ILE A 724 -18.07 79.98 -50.04
CA ILE A 724 -17.68 81.34 -49.62
C ILE A 724 -17.84 81.45 -48.10
N PRO A 725 -16.76 81.72 -47.34
CA PRO A 725 -16.86 81.91 -45.89
C PRO A 725 -17.53 83.25 -45.55
N ILE A 726 -18.62 83.20 -44.78
CA ILE A 726 -19.37 84.38 -44.29
C ILE A 726 -19.21 84.58 -42.78
N ASN A 727 -19.27 85.82 -42.28
CA ASN A 727 -19.40 86.08 -40.83
C ASN A 727 -20.89 85.97 -40.44
N GLN A 728 -21.21 85.30 -39.32
CA GLN A 728 -22.51 85.42 -38.64
C GLN A 728 -22.68 86.78 -37.97
#